data_AF-A0AA88PI98-F1
#
_entry.id   AF-A0AA88PI98-F1
#
_cell.length_a   1.000
_cell.length_b   1.000
_cell.length_c   1.000
_cell.angle_alpha   90.00
_cell.angle_beta   90.00
_cell.angle_gamma   90.00
#
_symmetry.space_group_name_H-M   'P 1'
#
loop_
_entity.id
_entity.type
_entity.pdbx_description
1 polymer ?
#
loop_
_entity_poly.entity_id
_entity_poly.type
_entity_poly.pdbx_seq_one_letter_code
_entity_poly.pdbx_strand_id
1 'polypeptide(L)'
;MEELERFAKEEWAVIPQETCLKLVQWSWAQEDPLLPFSEHLDHENNVRLKWGFDEVQRTILFELTVNTTGWVGFGFSPKGGMTGADVVIGGVGPSGSYFTDRHAGGNAMPEVDQQQNYQLLSLTESNGKTVMKFQRSIDSCDKDDLTITDLPMKLIYAYGETDDITYHSTKRGTKELNLLKYMPHITPPNSNFFDITMVNFTVPAKHTHYHCKVTKAPTFDAKQHIYRIEPVIKNVELVHHLLLYRCPPNVNEELDVECYTSADAHCMQVVAVWGVGGGNFEFPEVAGLPIGGNSGEFFYRLEVHYNNPTAIEGRVDNSGLRFHYTSELRQHDAGILMTGLAVGPGYAIPPKAKSFLTYGMCDTANIPKLLEAPQDLQVFAAMLHTHLVGRKVRVGHFRGEEQIDLLIVDENYDFEYQEVLNLGKTKTVQLNDKVLVECTYNTENLDKLTWTGFSTTDEMCLAFLIYYPAMELSSCTSFPDSAALHSAMGANDTASWLNIMLSKTWNDTTVNEYQQIVNTVDQHITVVDTFNNATSYKGKLPELKVFPPAACMIQWSWAQEDPLLPFSEHLDPEHNVQLKWGFDEIQGTILFELTVNTSGWVGFGFSPKGGMTGADVVIGGVGPSGSYFTDRHAGGNAMPEIDQQQNYQLLSLTESNGKTVMKFVKFIDSCDKDDLTITDLPMKLIYAYGQTDDITYHSTRRGTKELNLLKYMPRVTPPNSNFFDITMVNFTVPANQTHYHCKITKAPTFGSKQHIYRVEPVIKNVDLVHHLLLYRCPPTVTEELDVECYTGVDGDCMETVAVWGVGGGAFEFPEVAGLPIGGNVGDFFYRLEVHYNNPNKSAGRVDNSGLRFYHTSELRQHDAGILMTGLAVAPGYAIPPKAKSFLTYGMCDTANIPKVLEAPQDLQVFSVMLHTHLAGRKVRVGHFREGKQIDLLAADENYDFEFQEVSNLGKTKTVKLGDKLLVECTYNTENRDTFTWGGLSTSDEMCLAFLLYYPAMNLSGCVSFPDVTSLGYAMGATDTA
;
A
#
# COMPACT_ATOMS: atom_id res chain seq x y z
N MET A 1 50.62 -14.63 45.76
CA MET A 1 49.87 -15.79 46.24
C MET A 1 48.73 -16.00 45.26
N GLU A 2 49.09 -16.44 44.06
CA GLU A 2 49.27 -17.86 43.71
C GLU A 2 47.95 -18.50 43.30
N GLU A 3 47.26 -17.90 42.30
CA GLU A 3 46.46 -18.65 41.33
C GLU A 3 46.00 -17.80 40.11
N LEU A 4 46.75 -16.74 39.76
CA LEU A 4 46.55 -15.96 38.53
C LEU A 4 47.83 -15.90 37.66
N GLU A 5 48.79 -16.80 37.93
CA GLU A 5 50.03 -16.98 37.18
C GLU A 5 50.10 -18.37 36.51
N ARG A 6 49.16 -18.67 35.62
CA ARG A 6 49.39 -19.73 34.64
C ARG A 6 48.78 -19.37 33.30
N PHE A 7 49.67 -19.16 32.34
CA PHE A 7 49.44 -18.99 30.90
C PHE A 7 49.28 -17.57 30.36
N ALA A 8 50.36 -16.79 30.50
CA ALA A 8 50.89 -16.03 29.36
C ALA A 8 52.27 -16.61 29.01
N LYS A 9 52.38 -17.26 27.84
CA LYS A 9 53.62 -17.52 27.06
C LYS A 9 53.29 -18.39 25.84
N GLU A 10 53.23 -17.78 24.65
CA GLU A 10 54.23 -17.91 23.59
C GLU A 10 53.71 -17.41 22.23
N GLU A 11 54.65 -16.82 21.48
CA GLU A 11 54.52 -16.13 20.21
C GLU A 11 54.41 -17.08 18.99
N TRP A 12 53.63 -16.63 18.00
CA TRP A 12 53.86 -16.67 16.55
C TRP A 12 54.37 -17.98 15.90
N ALA A 13 53.48 -18.69 15.20
CA ALA A 13 53.81 -19.41 13.97
C ALA A 13 52.60 -19.52 13.02
N VAL A 14 52.84 -19.15 11.77
CA VAL A 14 51.96 -19.16 10.60
C VAL A 14 51.37 -20.55 10.31
N ILE A 15 50.04 -20.67 10.16
CA ILE A 15 49.32 -21.76 9.46
C ILE A 15 48.05 -21.16 8.78
N PRO A 16 47.67 -21.59 7.56
CA PRO A 16 47.10 -20.73 6.53
C PRO A 16 45.57 -20.60 6.53
N GLN A 17 45.12 -19.72 5.64
CA GLN A 17 43.77 -19.34 5.21
C GLN A 17 42.84 -20.54 4.92
N GLU A 18 42.43 -21.30 5.94
CA GLU A 18 41.41 -22.36 5.81
C GLU A 18 40.91 -22.80 7.20
N THR A 19 40.20 -21.91 7.91
CA THR A 19 39.37 -22.30 9.07
C THR A 19 38.39 -21.19 9.46
N CYS A 20 37.49 -20.82 8.56
CA CYS A 20 36.24 -20.14 8.90
C CYS A 20 35.17 -20.51 7.87
N LEU A 21 34.90 -21.82 7.76
CA LEU A 21 33.84 -22.40 6.93
C LEU A 21 33.63 -23.84 7.42
N LYS A 22 32.81 -24.01 8.46
CA LYS A 22 32.09 -25.27 8.79
C LYS A 22 31.15 -25.03 9.96
N LEU A 23 29.97 -24.51 9.61
CA LEU A 23 28.66 -24.42 10.27
C LEU A 23 27.92 -23.44 9.35
N VAL A 24 27.08 -23.77 8.37
CA VAL A 24 26.13 -24.87 8.16
C VAL A 24 26.05 -25.04 6.64
N GLN A 25 26.62 -26.12 6.08
CA GLN A 25 26.31 -26.53 4.71
C GLN A 25 24.99 -27.30 4.77
N TRP A 26 23.88 -26.59 4.57
CA TRP A 26 22.67 -27.21 4.04
C TRP A 26 22.70 -26.93 2.54
N SER A 27 22.69 -27.99 1.75
CA SER A 27 22.61 -27.92 0.30
C SER A 27 21.23 -27.38 -0.09
N TRP A 28 21.10 -26.06 -0.20
CA TRP A 28 20.00 -25.44 -0.93
C TRP A 28 20.52 -25.10 -2.32
N ALA A 29 19.86 -25.65 -3.33
CA ALA A 29 19.98 -25.14 -4.68
C ALA A 29 19.76 -23.62 -4.63
N GLN A 30 20.66 -22.88 -5.26
CA GLN A 30 20.67 -21.42 -5.32
C GLN A 30 19.30 -20.92 -5.78
N GLU A 31 18.44 -20.50 -4.86
CA GLU A 31 17.14 -19.92 -5.22
C GLU A 31 17.40 -18.60 -5.95
N ASP A 32 16.76 -18.44 -7.11
CA ASP A 32 16.86 -17.22 -7.91
C ASP A 32 16.32 -16.04 -7.09
N PRO A 33 17.16 -15.05 -6.71
CA PRO A 33 16.74 -13.95 -5.87
C PRO A 33 15.65 -13.08 -6.52
N LEU A 34 15.44 -13.20 -7.83
CA LEU A 34 14.36 -12.51 -8.56
C LEU A 34 13.00 -13.21 -8.44
N LEU A 35 12.95 -14.42 -7.88
CA LEU A 35 11.73 -15.22 -7.70
C LEU A 35 11.59 -15.65 -6.23
N PRO A 36 11.48 -14.69 -5.28
CA PRO A 36 11.47 -14.97 -3.86
C PRO A 36 10.19 -15.66 -3.38
N PHE A 37 9.11 -15.64 -4.17
CA PHE A 37 7.82 -16.23 -3.83
C PHE A 37 7.58 -17.51 -4.61
N SER A 38 6.94 -18.49 -3.96
CA SER A 38 6.56 -19.73 -4.64
C SER A 38 5.34 -20.37 -4.03
N GLU A 39 4.47 -20.92 -4.87
CA GLU A 39 3.24 -21.59 -4.46
C GLU A 39 2.92 -22.78 -5.39
N HIS A 40 2.25 -23.80 -4.85
CA HIS A 40 1.65 -24.84 -5.67
C HIS A 40 0.21 -24.47 -6.03
N LEU A 41 -0.10 -24.49 -7.33
CA LEU A 41 -1.43 -24.12 -7.83
C LEU A 41 -2.41 -25.31 -7.77
N ASP A 42 -1.90 -26.53 -7.64
CA ASP A 42 -2.67 -27.77 -7.56
C ASP A 42 -2.39 -28.54 -6.24
N HIS A 43 -3.32 -29.40 -5.84
CA HIS A 43 -3.18 -30.18 -4.61
C HIS A 43 -2.19 -31.34 -4.75
N GLU A 44 -1.99 -31.84 -5.97
CA GLU A 44 -1.07 -32.92 -6.29
C GLU A 44 0.39 -32.46 -6.43
N ASN A 45 0.66 -31.15 -6.30
CA ASN A 45 1.97 -30.53 -6.46
C ASN A 45 2.61 -30.72 -7.86
N ASN A 46 1.80 -30.87 -8.91
CA ASN A 46 2.26 -30.93 -10.30
C ASN A 46 2.51 -29.56 -10.93
N VAL A 47 1.88 -28.51 -10.42
CA VAL A 47 1.95 -27.15 -10.96
C VAL A 47 2.50 -26.24 -9.88
N ARG A 48 3.71 -25.74 -10.09
CA ARG A 48 4.38 -24.80 -9.18
C ARG A 48 4.58 -23.48 -9.88
N LEU A 49 4.12 -22.40 -9.26
CA LEU A 49 4.41 -21.04 -9.68
C LEU A 49 5.50 -20.49 -8.76
N LYS A 50 6.50 -19.84 -9.33
CA LYS A 50 7.35 -18.89 -8.62
C LYS A 50 7.18 -17.52 -9.23
N TRP A 51 7.30 -16.49 -8.42
CA TRP A 51 7.27 -15.12 -8.92
C TRP A 51 8.07 -14.17 -8.04
N GLY A 52 8.35 -13.02 -8.62
CA GLY A 52 8.87 -11.84 -7.96
C GLY A 52 8.50 -10.62 -8.79
N PHE A 53 8.51 -9.45 -8.19
CA PHE A 53 8.11 -8.23 -8.87
C PHE A 53 9.02 -7.07 -8.47
N ASP A 54 9.09 -6.10 -9.37
CA ASP A 54 9.76 -4.83 -9.17
C ASP A 54 8.71 -3.73 -9.22
N GLU A 55 8.37 -3.18 -8.04
CA GLU A 55 7.38 -2.09 -7.94
C GLU A 55 7.82 -0.83 -8.68
N VAL A 56 9.14 -0.61 -8.84
CA VAL A 56 9.72 0.57 -9.51
C VAL A 56 9.58 0.44 -11.02
N GLN A 57 9.93 -0.73 -11.56
CA GLN A 57 9.78 -1.00 -12.98
C GLN A 57 8.35 -1.35 -13.37
N ARG A 58 7.45 -1.51 -12.40
CA ARG A 58 6.09 -2.02 -12.59
C ARG A 58 6.08 -3.33 -13.37
N THR A 59 7.03 -4.22 -13.09
CA THR A 59 7.14 -5.53 -13.77
C THR A 59 7.01 -6.68 -12.79
N ILE A 60 6.46 -7.78 -13.28
CA ILE A 60 6.39 -9.04 -12.55
C ILE A 60 6.99 -10.17 -13.39
N LEU A 61 7.80 -10.98 -12.73
CA LEU A 61 8.51 -12.12 -13.29
C LEU A 61 7.85 -13.39 -12.75
N PHE A 62 7.57 -14.33 -13.65
CA PHE A 62 6.98 -15.63 -13.33
C PHE A 62 7.87 -16.77 -13.83
N GLU A 63 7.88 -17.87 -13.07
CA GLU A 63 8.38 -19.18 -13.49
C GLU A 63 7.34 -20.23 -13.14
N LEU A 64 6.67 -20.75 -14.17
CA LEU A 64 5.71 -21.84 -14.05
C LEU A 64 6.43 -23.17 -14.35
N THR A 65 6.40 -24.09 -13.39
CA THR A 65 6.90 -25.46 -13.54
C THR A 65 5.72 -26.42 -13.50
N VAL A 66 5.56 -27.22 -14.55
CA VAL A 66 4.49 -28.22 -14.65
C VAL A 66 5.09 -29.61 -14.90
N ASN A 67 4.62 -30.63 -14.19
CA ASN A 67 4.98 -32.04 -14.42
C ASN A 67 4.29 -32.58 -15.69
N THR A 68 4.73 -32.10 -16.85
CA THR A 68 4.33 -32.59 -18.17
C THR A 68 5.47 -32.44 -19.19
N THR A 69 5.31 -33.05 -20.36
CA THR A 69 6.16 -32.89 -21.56
C THR A 69 5.36 -32.33 -22.73
N GLY A 70 4.37 -31.50 -22.43
CA GLY A 70 3.47 -30.92 -23.41
C GLY A 70 3.24 -29.44 -23.13
N TRP A 71 2.18 -28.90 -23.72
CA TRP A 71 1.84 -27.50 -23.55
C TRP A 71 1.41 -27.18 -22.11
N VAL A 72 1.75 -25.98 -21.66
CA VAL A 72 1.34 -25.42 -20.37
C VAL A 72 0.67 -24.06 -20.61
N GLY A 73 -0.39 -23.79 -19.87
CA GLY A 73 -1.13 -22.54 -19.88
C GLY A 73 -1.25 -21.97 -18.48
N PHE A 74 -1.13 -20.65 -18.38
CA PHE A 74 -1.26 -19.89 -17.13
C PHE A 74 -1.92 -18.55 -17.42
N GLY A 75 -2.75 -18.06 -16.52
CA GLY A 75 -3.43 -16.80 -16.74
C GLY A 75 -4.15 -16.24 -15.52
N PHE A 76 -4.76 -15.08 -15.70
CA PHE A 76 -5.59 -14.39 -14.73
C PHE A 76 -7.04 -14.45 -15.19
N SER A 77 -7.97 -14.61 -14.25
CA SER A 77 -9.39 -14.68 -14.56
C SER A 77 -10.20 -13.83 -13.58
N PRO A 78 -11.22 -13.07 -14.05
CA PRO A 78 -12.10 -12.33 -13.16
C PRO A 78 -12.94 -13.25 -12.26
N LYS A 79 -13.18 -14.50 -12.70
CA LYS A 79 -14.10 -15.45 -12.03
C LYS A 79 -13.49 -16.84 -11.84
N GLY A 80 -12.20 -17.00 -12.10
CA GLY A 80 -11.55 -18.32 -12.05
C GLY A 80 -11.90 -19.27 -13.19
N GLY A 81 -12.58 -18.80 -14.25
CA GLY A 81 -12.92 -19.55 -15.46
C GLY A 81 -12.33 -18.92 -16.73
N MET A 82 -12.60 -19.49 -17.90
CA MET A 82 -12.03 -19.00 -19.16
C MET A 82 -12.60 -17.64 -19.60
N THR A 83 -13.88 -17.37 -19.37
CA THR A 83 -14.51 -16.13 -19.86
C THR A 83 -13.90 -14.87 -19.23
N GLY A 84 -13.37 -13.99 -20.07
CA GLY A 84 -12.68 -12.76 -19.68
C GLY A 84 -11.27 -13.00 -19.14
N ALA A 85 -10.69 -14.20 -19.33
CA ALA A 85 -9.36 -14.52 -18.85
C ALA A 85 -8.27 -14.05 -19.81
N ASP A 86 -7.16 -13.62 -19.22
CA ASP A 86 -5.90 -13.22 -19.83
C ASP A 86 -4.91 -14.37 -19.60
N VAL A 87 -4.35 -14.95 -20.66
CA VAL A 87 -3.72 -16.28 -20.65
C VAL A 87 -2.49 -16.35 -21.55
N VAL A 88 -1.38 -16.84 -21.00
CA VAL A 88 -0.23 -17.31 -21.79
C VAL A 88 -0.26 -18.81 -21.98
N ILE A 89 0.09 -19.26 -23.18
CA ILE A 89 0.26 -20.69 -23.52
C ILE A 89 1.62 -20.90 -24.18
N GLY A 90 2.38 -21.90 -23.71
CA GLY A 90 3.66 -22.29 -24.32
C GLY A 90 4.04 -23.74 -24.11
N GLY A 91 5.06 -24.20 -24.85
CA GLY A 91 5.57 -25.59 -24.83
C GLY A 91 6.85 -25.75 -25.66
N VAL A 92 7.42 -26.96 -25.70
CA VAL A 92 8.63 -27.28 -26.48
C VAL A 92 8.29 -28.32 -27.55
N GLY A 93 7.79 -27.83 -28.68
CA GLY A 93 7.45 -28.70 -29.81
C GLY A 93 8.64 -29.15 -30.66
N PRO A 94 8.40 -29.97 -31.71
CA PRO A 94 9.45 -30.50 -32.60
C PRO A 94 10.29 -29.42 -33.31
N SER A 95 9.73 -28.22 -33.49
CA SER A 95 10.38 -27.07 -34.13
C SER A 95 11.07 -26.12 -33.14
N GLY A 96 11.06 -26.43 -31.85
CA GLY A 96 11.55 -25.57 -30.77
C GLY A 96 10.42 -25.03 -29.88
N SER A 97 10.78 -24.13 -28.97
CA SER A 97 9.83 -23.50 -28.04
C SER A 97 8.82 -22.61 -28.75
N TYR A 98 7.57 -22.65 -28.31
CA TYR A 98 6.53 -21.70 -28.70
C TYR A 98 5.89 -21.08 -27.46
N PHE A 99 5.45 -19.84 -27.58
CA PHE A 99 4.83 -19.06 -26.52
C PHE A 99 3.92 -18.01 -27.16
N THR A 100 2.69 -17.90 -26.67
CA THR A 100 1.70 -16.95 -27.18
C THR A 100 0.87 -16.40 -26.03
N ASP A 101 0.71 -15.09 -26.05
CA ASP A 101 -0.23 -14.32 -25.24
C ASP A 101 -1.63 -14.34 -25.88
N ARG A 102 -2.65 -14.49 -25.06
CA ARG A 102 -4.02 -14.85 -25.47
C ARG A 102 -5.08 -14.38 -24.48
N HIS A 103 -6.22 -13.94 -25.00
CA HIS A 103 -7.43 -13.71 -24.24
C HIS A 103 -8.53 -14.73 -24.55
N ALA A 104 -9.41 -14.94 -23.57
CA ALA A 104 -10.51 -15.88 -23.67
C ALA A 104 -11.86 -15.18 -23.51
N GLY A 105 -12.56 -14.93 -24.62
CA GLY A 105 -13.94 -14.39 -24.59
C GLY A 105 -15.01 -15.36 -24.07
N GLY A 106 -14.66 -16.64 -23.84
CA GLY A 106 -15.59 -17.68 -23.41
C GLY A 106 -14.91 -19.05 -23.21
N ASN A 107 -15.72 -20.11 -23.06
CA ASN A 107 -15.24 -21.49 -22.91
C ASN A 107 -14.84 -22.12 -24.26
N ALA A 108 -13.90 -21.49 -24.96
CA ALA A 108 -13.34 -21.93 -26.24
C ALA A 108 -11.81 -21.82 -26.21
N MET A 109 -11.14 -22.20 -27.31
CA MET A 109 -9.71 -21.96 -27.47
C MET A 109 -9.43 -20.46 -27.37
N PRO A 110 -8.53 -20.00 -26.46
CA PRO A 110 -8.20 -18.58 -26.33
C PRO A 110 -7.64 -18.03 -27.65
N GLU A 111 -8.13 -16.86 -28.04
CA GLU A 111 -7.69 -16.15 -29.23
C GLU A 111 -6.30 -15.58 -28.99
N VAL A 112 -5.47 -15.50 -30.03
CA VAL A 112 -4.13 -14.89 -29.88
C VAL A 112 -4.31 -13.39 -29.81
N ASP A 113 -3.67 -12.77 -28.81
CA ASP A 113 -3.77 -11.32 -28.63
C ASP A 113 -3.09 -10.57 -29.75
N GLN A 114 -3.68 -9.44 -30.12
CA GLN A 114 -3.09 -8.58 -31.15
C GLN A 114 -1.79 -7.95 -30.65
N GLN A 115 -1.72 -7.67 -29.34
CA GLN A 115 -0.51 -7.29 -28.65
C GLN A 115 0.02 -8.52 -27.90
N GLN A 116 1.33 -8.62 -27.70
CA GLN A 116 1.93 -9.75 -26.99
C GLN A 116 2.69 -9.14 -25.82
N ASN A 117 1.98 -8.91 -24.73
CA ASN A 117 2.42 -8.11 -23.59
C ASN A 117 3.29 -8.94 -22.64
N TYR A 118 3.18 -10.26 -22.74
CA TYR A 118 4.04 -11.19 -22.05
C TYR A 118 5.32 -11.46 -22.85
N GLN A 119 6.45 -11.30 -22.18
CA GLN A 119 7.76 -11.60 -22.73
C GLN A 119 8.26 -12.94 -22.22
N LEU A 120 8.41 -13.91 -23.14
CA LEU A 120 9.09 -15.16 -22.82
C LEU A 120 10.58 -14.92 -22.56
N LEU A 121 11.09 -15.43 -21.44
CA LEU A 121 12.50 -15.38 -21.07
C LEU A 121 13.18 -16.73 -21.30
N SER A 122 12.52 -17.83 -20.91
CA SER A 122 12.99 -19.18 -21.19
C SER A 122 11.85 -20.18 -21.15
N LEU A 123 11.86 -21.16 -22.04
CA LEU A 123 10.95 -22.30 -22.01
C LEU A 123 11.75 -23.56 -22.24
N THR A 124 11.74 -24.48 -21.28
CA THR A 124 12.54 -25.71 -21.33
C THR A 124 11.71 -26.91 -20.93
N GLU A 125 12.06 -28.06 -21.51
CA GLU A 125 11.50 -29.34 -21.12
C GLU A 125 12.63 -30.27 -20.71
N SER A 126 12.60 -30.73 -19.46
CA SER A 126 13.59 -31.68 -18.94
C SER A 126 13.02 -32.51 -17.81
N ASN A 127 13.45 -33.77 -17.71
CA ASN A 127 13.05 -34.69 -16.64
C ASN A 127 11.52 -34.83 -16.46
N GLY A 128 10.75 -34.80 -17.57
CA GLY A 128 9.29 -34.90 -17.53
C GLY A 128 8.58 -33.64 -17.02
N LYS A 129 9.25 -32.48 -17.07
CA LYS A 129 8.70 -31.19 -16.66
C LYS A 129 8.88 -30.14 -17.76
N THR A 130 7.86 -29.33 -17.95
CA THR A 130 7.90 -28.09 -18.74
C THR A 130 8.05 -26.92 -17.78
N VAL A 131 9.09 -26.10 -17.97
CA VAL A 131 9.36 -24.90 -17.19
C VAL A 131 9.28 -23.68 -18.11
N MET A 132 8.33 -22.79 -17.83
CA MET A 132 8.04 -21.58 -18.60
C MET A 132 8.31 -20.36 -17.72
N LYS A 133 9.35 -19.59 -18.07
CA LYS A 133 9.72 -18.34 -17.40
C LYS A 133 9.43 -17.16 -18.30
N PHE A 134 8.67 -16.22 -17.80
CA PHE A 134 8.16 -15.07 -18.55
C PHE A 134 7.96 -13.88 -17.64
N GLN A 135 7.89 -12.70 -18.21
CA GLN A 135 7.61 -11.47 -17.47
C GLN A 135 6.53 -10.66 -18.19
N ARG A 136 5.85 -9.81 -17.44
CA ARG A 136 4.92 -8.81 -17.98
C ARG A 136 4.91 -7.57 -17.09
N SER A 137 4.31 -6.50 -17.59
CA SER A 137 3.97 -5.34 -16.76
C SER A 137 2.88 -5.69 -15.75
N ILE A 138 2.95 -5.09 -14.57
CA ILE A 138 1.91 -5.15 -13.52
C ILE A 138 0.65 -4.43 -14.02
N ASP A 139 0.85 -3.26 -14.64
CA ASP A 139 -0.21 -2.54 -15.34
C ASP A 139 -0.35 -3.11 -16.75
N SER A 140 -1.57 -3.42 -17.18
CA SER A 140 -1.79 -3.71 -18.60
C SER A 140 -2.57 -2.63 -19.29
N CYS A 141 -2.07 -2.39 -20.50
CA CYS A 141 -2.57 -1.45 -21.46
C CYS A 141 -3.27 -2.10 -22.64
N ASP A 142 -3.22 -3.43 -22.68
CA ASP A 142 -4.10 -4.21 -23.53
C ASP A 142 -5.45 -4.38 -22.82
N LYS A 143 -6.52 -4.01 -23.53
CA LYS A 143 -7.91 -4.18 -23.08
C LYS A 143 -8.28 -5.66 -22.86
N ASP A 144 -7.51 -6.56 -23.48
CA ASP A 144 -7.72 -8.00 -23.45
C ASP A 144 -6.91 -8.65 -22.28
N ASP A 145 -6.06 -7.86 -21.62
CA ASP A 145 -5.28 -8.22 -20.43
C ASP A 145 -5.89 -7.71 -19.12
N LEU A 146 -5.56 -8.37 -18.01
CA LEU A 146 -5.93 -7.95 -16.66
C LEU A 146 -4.75 -7.27 -15.94
N THR A 147 -5.02 -6.15 -15.28
CA THR A 147 -4.06 -5.47 -14.38
C THR A 147 -3.88 -6.26 -13.09
N ILE A 148 -2.63 -6.38 -12.65
CA ILE A 148 -2.29 -7.03 -11.38
C ILE A 148 -2.44 -6.00 -10.25
N THR A 149 -3.33 -6.29 -9.31
CA THR A 149 -3.66 -5.38 -8.20
C THR A 149 -3.05 -5.84 -6.88
N ASP A 150 -3.20 -5.02 -5.84
CA ASP A 150 -2.80 -5.32 -4.48
C ASP A 150 -3.88 -6.08 -3.69
N LEU A 151 -4.90 -6.57 -4.39
CA LEU A 151 -5.97 -7.45 -3.95
C LEU A 151 -5.71 -8.90 -4.44
N PRO A 152 -6.31 -9.91 -3.80
CA PRO A 152 -6.26 -11.28 -4.32
C PRO A 152 -6.84 -11.37 -5.73
N MET A 153 -6.20 -12.17 -6.58
CA MET A 153 -6.63 -12.43 -7.96
C MET A 153 -6.73 -13.93 -8.21
N LYS A 154 -7.67 -14.35 -9.06
CA LYS A 154 -7.83 -15.76 -9.44
C LYS A 154 -6.90 -16.09 -10.60
N LEU A 155 -5.88 -16.88 -10.32
CA LEU A 155 -4.97 -17.46 -11.29
C LEU A 155 -5.59 -18.75 -11.83
N ILE A 156 -5.47 -18.99 -13.12
CA ILE A 156 -5.89 -20.22 -13.78
C ILE A 156 -4.68 -20.91 -14.42
N TYR A 157 -4.69 -22.23 -14.44
CA TYR A 157 -3.68 -23.02 -15.15
C TYR A 157 -4.33 -24.18 -15.89
N ALA A 158 -3.65 -24.65 -16.93
CA ALA A 158 -4.00 -25.86 -17.66
C ALA A 158 -2.76 -26.47 -18.32
N TYR A 159 -2.78 -27.77 -18.62
CA TYR A 159 -1.68 -28.41 -19.33
C TYR A 159 -2.12 -29.66 -20.11
N GLY A 160 -1.38 -29.97 -21.17
CA GLY A 160 -1.53 -31.17 -22.00
C GLY A 160 -0.37 -32.16 -21.83
N GLU A 161 -0.56 -33.41 -22.26
CA GLU A 161 0.53 -34.43 -22.33
C GLU A 161 1.39 -34.29 -23.58
N THR A 162 0.88 -33.59 -24.59
CA THR A 162 1.55 -33.32 -25.87
C THR A 162 1.53 -31.81 -26.12
N ASP A 163 2.30 -31.34 -27.10
CA ASP A 163 2.28 -29.94 -27.54
C ASP A 163 1.08 -29.59 -28.45
N ASP A 164 0.21 -30.55 -28.77
CA ASP A 164 -1.04 -30.28 -29.46
C ASP A 164 -2.01 -29.59 -28.47
N ILE A 165 -2.25 -28.29 -28.67
CA ILE A 165 -3.13 -27.52 -27.77
C ILE A 165 -4.58 -27.95 -27.98
N THR A 166 -5.02 -28.91 -27.17
CA THR A 166 -6.37 -29.47 -27.15
C THR A 166 -7.04 -29.31 -25.78
N TYR A 167 -8.32 -29.69 -25.68
CA TYR A 167 -9.04 -29.65 -24.42
C TYR A 167 -8.34 -30.48 -23.32
N HIS A 168 -8.01 -29.83 -22.19
CA HIS A 168 -7.19 -30.35 -21.09
C HIS A 168 -7.95 -31.23 -20.08
N SER A 169 -9.27 -31.41 -20.24
CA SER A 169 -10.12 -32.18 -19.33
C SER A 169 -9.91 -31.79 -17.85
N THR A 170 -9.40 -32.69 -17.00
CA THR A 170 -9.17 -32.47 -15.56
C THR A 170 -7.81 -31.82 -15.25
N LYS A 171 -6.92 -31.64 -16.24
CA LYS A 171 -5.58 -31.07 -16.07
C LYS A 171 -5.61 -29.55 -16.12
N ARG A 172 -6.38 -28.98 -15.21
CA ARG A 172 -6.58 -27.55 -15.05
C ARG A 172 -7.04 -27.24 -13.63
N GLY A 173 -6.88 -26.00 -13.23
CA GLY A 173 -7.42 -25.53 -11.98
C GLY A 173 -7.33 -24.03 -11.84
N THR A 174 -7.77 -23.57 -10.68
CA THR A 174 -7.82 -22.17 -10.30
C THR A 174 -7.28 -22.04 -8.89
N LYS A 175 -6.52 -20.98 -8.64
CA LYS A 175 -5.96 -20.63 -7.35
C LYS A 175 -6.03 -19.13 -7.17
N GLU A 176 -6.56 -18.63 -6.07
CA GLU A 176 -6.55 -17.21 -5.77
C GLU A 176 -5.35 -16.86 -4.88
N LEU A 177 -4.61 -15.82 -5.27
CA LEU A 177 -3.40 -15.36 -4.59
C LEU A 177 -3.31 -13.84 -4.70
N ASN A 178 -2.73 -13.21 -3.68
CA ASN A 178 -2.30 -11.82 -3.77
C ASN A 178 -0.82 -11.78 -4.17
N LEU A 179 -0.54 -11.54 -5.45
CA LEU A 179 0.82 -11.59 -6.00
C LEU A 179 1.74 -10.50 -5.46
N LEU A 180 1.19 -9.31 -5.14
CA LEU A 180 1.97 -8.15 -4.69
C LEU A 180 2.14 -8.10 -3.15
N LYS A 181 1.30 -8.82 -2.39
CA LYS A 181 1.35 -8.87 -0.92
C LYS A 181 1.39 -10.30 -0.37
N TYR A 182 2.09 -11.18 -1.07
CA TYR A 182 2.23 -12.57 -0.64
C TYR A 182 3.09 -12.69 0.62
N MET A 183 2.60 -13.46 1.60
CA MET A 183 3.37 -13.78 2.82
C MET A 183 4.03 -15.16 2.65
N PRO A 184 5.37 -15.24 2.62
CA PRO A 184 6.06 -16.50 2.37
C PRO A 184 5.89 -17.51 3.52
N HIS A 185 5.78 -18.78 3.14
CA HIS A 185 5.67 -19.91 4.05
C HIS A 185 7.01 -20.22 4.73
N ILE A 186 7.07 -20.10 6.05
CA ILE A 186 8.26 -20.44 6.84
C ILE A 186 7.89 -21.57 7.79
N THR A 187 8.47 -22.74 7.55
CA THR A 187 8.33 -23.89 8.45
C THR A 187 9.30 -23.73 9.62
N PRO A 188 8.82 -23.61 10.87
CA PRO A 188 9.70 -23.50 12.03
C PRO A 188 10.51 -24.79 12.25
N PRO A 189 11.76 -24.71 12.72
CA PRO A 189 12.49 -25.87 13.20
C PRO A 189 11.72 -26.47 14.40
N ASN A 190 11.46 -27.78 14.38
CA ASN A 190 10.62 -28.52 15.36
C ASN A 190 9.09 -28.48 15.15
N SER A 191 8.64 -28.30 13.91
CA SER A 191 7.24 -28.53 13.54
C SER A 191 6.80 -29.98 13.80
N ASN A 192 5.63 -30.13 14.42
CA ASN A 192 4.88 -31.38 14.56
C ASN A 192 3.42 -31.16 14.17
N PHE A 193 2.63 -32.22 13.99
CA PHE A 193 1.20 -32.08 13.67
C PHE A 193 0.32 -33.10 14.38
N PHE A 194 -0.98 -32.77 14.47
CA PHE A 194 -2.04 -33.71 14.86
C PHE A 194 -3.30 -33.47 14.01
N ASP A 195 -4.15 -34.50 13.90
CA ASP A 195 -5.35 -34.48 13.07
C ASP A 195 -6.61 -34.54 13.94
N ILE A 196 -7.62 -33.74 13.60
CA ILE A 196 -8.99 -33.87 14.10
C ILE A 196 -9.89 -34.13 12.89
N THR A 197 -10.28 -35.39 12.71
CA THR A 197 -11.08 -35.85 11.56
C THR A 197 -12.30 -36.65 11.98
N MET A 198 -13.24 -36.76 11.04
CA MET A 198 -14.26 -37.82 11.06
C MET A 198 -13.59 -39.19 10.92
N VAL A 199 -14.24 -40.22 11.47
CA VAL A 199 -13.72 -41.60 11.47
C VAL A 199 -14.80 -42.54 10.94
N ASN A 200 -14.60 -43.02 9.71
CA ASN A 200 -15.50 -43.91 8.98
C ASN A 200 -16.97 -43.44 9.01
N PHE A 201 -17.20 -42.13 8.89
CA PHE A 201 -18.54 -41.57 8.95
C PHE A 201 -19.31 -41.90 7.68
N THR A 202 -20.49 -42.51 7.80
CA THR A 202 -21.35 -42.79 6.64
C THR A 202 -22.28 -41.60 6.41
N VAL A 203 -22.04 -40.86 5.33
CA VAL A 203 -22.80 -39.65 5.01
C VAL A 203 -24.24 -40.03 4.67
N PRO A 204 -25.25 -39.44 5.34
CA PRO A 204 -26.65 -39.70 5.03
C PRO A 204 -27.02 -39.33 3.60
N ALA A 205 -28.00 -40.04 3.02
CA ALA A 205 -28.64 -39.68 1.76
C ALA A 205 -29.63 -38.50 1.93
N LYS A 206 -29.13 -37.38 2.46
CA LYS A 206 -29.81 -36.09 2.53
C LYS A 206 -29.07 -35.11 1.63
N HIS A 207 -29.79 -34.15 1.04
CA HIS A 207 -29.18 -33.10 0.21
C HIS A 207 -28.09 -32.33 0.97
N THR A 208 -28.40 -31.98 2.23
CA THR A 208 -27.52 -31.24 3.13
C THR A 208 -27.52 -31.92 4.48
N HIS A 209 -26.34 -32.11 5.06
CA HIS A 209 -26.19 -32.69 6.39
C HIS A 209 -25.02 -32.07 7.13
N TYR A 210 -25.25 -31.65 8.37
CA TYR A 210 -24.23 -31.15 9.28
C TYR A 210 -23.96 -32.20 10.34
N HIS A 211 -22.71 -32.63 10.43
CA HIS A 211 -22.30 -33.65 11.39
C HIS A 211 -21.25 -33.11 12.34
N CYS A 212 -21.45 -33.34 13.63
CA CYS A 212 -20.67 -32.77 14.71
C CYS A 212 -19.97 -33.87 15.51
N LYS A 213 -18.65 -33.73 15.66
CA LYS A 213 -17.82 -34.59 16.50
C LYS A 213 -17.13 -33.77 17.59
N VAL A 214 -17.48 -34.03 18.85
CA VAL A 214 -16.84 -33.43 20.03
C VAL A 214 -15.76 -34.37 20.53
N THR A 215 -14.52 -33.91 20.57
CA THR A 215 -13.32 -34.70 20.92
C THR A 215 -12.28 -33.85 21.64
N LYS A 216 -11.31 -34.47 22.33
CA LYS A 216 -10.15 -33.76 22.88
C LYS A 216 -9.05 -33.58 21.82
N ALA A 217 -8.29 -32.49 21.93
CA ALA A 217 -7.00 -32.35 21.27
C ALA A 217 -5.89 -33.00 22.12
N PRO A 218 -4.68 -33.23 21.58
CA PRO A 218 -3.55 -33.71 22.36
C PRO A 218 -3.23 -32.78 23.55
N THR A 219 -2.79 -33.36 24.66
CA THR A 219 -2.36 -32.61 25.84
C THR A 219 -0.89 -32.23 25.72
N PHE A 220 -0.56 -31.02 26.17
CA PHE A 220 0.82 -30.50 26.15
C PHE A 220 1.16 -29.89 27.51
N ASP A 221 2.32 -30.29 28.06
CA ASP A 221 2.82 -29.79 29.35
C ASP A 221 3.15 -28.30 29.31
N ALA A 222 3.53 -27.79 28.14
CA ALA A 222 3.82 -26.39 27.88
C ALA A 222 3.01 -25.87 26.70
N LYS A 223 2.73 -24.57 26.72
CA LYS A 223 2.05 -23.87 25.62
C LYS A 223 2.83 -24.05 24.31
N GLN A 224 2.09 -24.30 23.23
CA GLN A 224 2.54 -24.39 21.85
C GLN A 224 1.79 -23.36 21.00
N HIS A 225 2.31 -23.07 19.81
CA HIS A 225 1.59 -22.31 18.78
C HIS A 225 1.31 -23.20 17.58
N ILE A 226 0.04 -23.33 17.23
CA ILE A 226 -0.37 -23.79 15.91
C ILE A 226 -0.03 -22.68 14.93
N TYR A 227 0.82 -22.99 13.96
CA TYR A 227 1.30 -22.05 12.97
C TYR A 227 0.71 -22.30 11.58
N ARG A 228 0.10 -23.48 11.37
CA ARG A 228 -0.56 -23.85 10.11
C ARG A 228 -1.75 -24.79 10.36
N ILE A 229 -2.82 -24.56 9.61
CA ILE A 229 -4.03 -25.39 9.55
C ILE A 229 -4.17 -25.92 8.13
N GLU A 230 -4.29 -27.23 7.99
CA GLU A 230 -4.32 -27.93 6.71
C GLU A 230 -5.62 -28.75 6.59
N PRO A 231 -6.42 -28.61 5.53
CA PRO A 231 -7.59 -29.43 5.32
C PRO A 231 -7.19 -30.85 4.90
N VAL A 232 -7.76 -31.85 5.57
CA VAL A 232 -7.61 -33.27 5.23
C VAL A 232 -8.91 -33.72 4.59
N ILE A 233 -9.00 -33.65 3.26
CA ILE A 233 -10.24 -33.93 2.51
C ILE A 233 -10.15 -35.30 1.83
N LYS A 234 -11.10 -36.18 2.14
CA LYS A 234 -11.21 -37.51 1.51
C LYS A 234 -12.12 -37.52 0.30
N ASN A 235 -13.25 -36.81 0.38
CA ASN A 235 -14.28 -36.73 -0.65
C ASN A 235 -14.57 -35.25 -0.94
N VAL A 236 -13.81 -34.66 -1.88
CA VAL A 236 -13.89 -33.23 -2.25
C VAL A 236 -15.27 -32.84 -2.78
N GLU A 237 -15.98 -33.79 -3.37
CA GLU A 237 -17.32 -33.62 -3.93
C GLU A 237 -18.44 -33.67 -2.89
N LEU A 238 -18.12 -33.95 -1.61
CA LEU A 238 -19.08 -34.04 -0.51
C LEU A 238 -18.86 -32.95 0.54
N VAL A 239 -17.60 -32.73 0.94
CA VAL A 239 -17.25 -31.84 2.05
C VAL A 239 -17.26 -30.41 1.57
N HIS A 240 -18.21 -29.62 2.05
CA HIS A 240 -18.39 -28.24 1.62
C HIS A 240 -17.64 -27.25 2.52
N HIS A 241 -17.71 -27.41 3.85
CA HIS A 241 -16.91 -26.64 4.79
C HIS A 241 -16.65 -27.42 6.08
N LEU A 242 -15.60 -27.00 6.80
CA LEU A 242 -15.14 -27.55 8.06
C LEU A 242 -14.96 -26.41 9.06
N LEU A 243 -15.55 -26.54 10.25
CA LEU A 243 -15.30 -25.61 11.35
C LEU A 243 -14.85 -26.40 12.57
N LEU A 244 -13.84 -25.89 13.27
CA LEU A 244 -13.48 -26.37 14.60
C LEU A 244 -13.87 -25.32 15.62
N TYR A 245 -14.66 -25.73 16.59
CA TYR A 245 -15.04 -24.92 17.72
C TYR A 245 -14.34 -25.41 18.98
N ARG A 246 -13.89 -24.50 19.84
CA ARG A 246 -13.54 -24.81 21.22
C ARG A 246 -14.79 -24.76 22.09
N CYS A 247 -14.94 -25.77 22.94
CA CYS A 247 -16.09 -25.90 23.82
C CYS A 247 -15.83 -25.22 25.19
N PRO A 248 -16.87 -24.71 25.86
CA PRO A 248 -16.76 -24.20 27.22
C PRO A 248 -16.49 -25.33 28.24
N PRO A 249 -15.99 -25.01 29.45
CA PRO A 249 -15.58 -26.02 30.45
C PRO A 249 -16.70 -26.97 30.94
N ASN A 250 -17.96 -26.61 30.77
CA ASN A 250 -19.11 -27.46 31.12
C ASN A 250 -19.36 -28.60 30.11
N VAL A 251 -18.75 -28.55 28.93
CA VAL A 251 -18.75 -29.66 27.96
C VAL A 251 -17.58 -30.57 28.28
N ASN A 252 -17.89 -31.79 28.73
CA ASN A 252 -16.90 -32.73 29.27
C ASN A 252 -17.05 -34.16 28.75
N GLU A 253 -17.87 -34.38 27.72
CA GLU A 253 -18.13 -35.68 27.09
C GLU A 253 -17.84 -35.62 25.58
N GLU A 254 -17.37 -36.73 25.02
CA GLU A 254 -17.25 -36.90 23.57
C GLU A 254 -18.64 -37.15 22.96
N LEU A 255 -18.87 -36.59 21.78
CA LEU A 255 -20.14 -36.69 21.06
C LEU A 255 -19.88 -36.92 19.58
N ASP A 256 -20.76 -37.67 18.93
CA ASP A 256 -20.73 -37.95 17.49
C ASP A 256 -22.19 -37.99 17.01
N VAL A 257 -22.70 -36.85 16.55
CA VAL A 257 -24.14 -36.59 16.36
C VAL A 257 -24.41 -35.66 15.18
N GLU A 258 -25.64 -35.69 14.66
CA GLU A 258 -26.13 -34.63 13.77
C GLU A 258 -26.12 -33.30 14.54
N CYS A 259 -25.49 -32.28 13.96
CA CYS A 259 -25.33 -30.98 14.61
C CYS A 259 -26.70 -30.37 14.97
N TYR A 260 -26.70 -29.51 15.99
CA TYR A 260 -27.86 -28.71 16.41
C TYR A 260 -29.01 -29.52 17.04
N THR A 261 -28.76 -30.75 17.51
CA THR A 261 -29.82 -31.64 18.01
C THR A 261 -29.94 -31.70 19.53
N SER A 262 -28.91 -31.36 20.34
CA SER A 262 -29.10 -31.11 21.79
C SER A 262 -27.86 -30.64 22.56
N ALA A 263 -26.72 -31.34 22.48
CA ALA A 263 -25.59 -31.13 23.41
C ALA A 263 -24.38 -30.41 22.78
N ASP A 264 -24.21 -30.52 21.47
CA ASP A 264 -23.14 -29.91 20.66
C ASP A 264 -23.29 -28.39 20.50
N ALA A 265 -24.49 -27.85 20.73
CA ALA A 265 -24.84 -26.44 20.55
C ALA A 265 -24.12 -25.48 21.52
N HIS A 266 -23.37 -25.99 22.50
CA HIS A 266 -22.66 -25.16 23.47
C HIS A 266 -21.25 -24.77 23.01
N CYS A 267 -20.70 -25.37 21.95
CA CYS A 267 -19.34 -25.05 21.48
C CYS A 267 -19.40 -23.94 20.42
N MET A 268 -19.23 -22.68 20.84
CA MET A 268 -19.44 -21.51 19.97
C MET A 268 -18.15 -20.80 19.54
N GLN A 269 -17.02 -21.03 20.24
CA GLN A 269 -15.76 -20.36 19.91
C GLN A 269 -15.10 -20.98 18.69
N VAL A 270 -15.17 -20.31 17.56
CA VAL A 270 -14.46 -20.73 16.34
C VAL A 270 -12.95 -20.62 16.54
N VAL A 271 -12.20 -21.69 16.25
CA VAL A 271 -10.73 -21.73 16.31
C VAL A 271 -10.09 -22.17 15.01
N ALA A 272 -10.85 -22.76 14.09
CA ALA A 272 -10.44 -23.02 12.72
C ALA A 272 -11.64 -22.98 11.78
N VAL A 273 -11.41 -22.47 10.57
CA VAL A 273 -12.40 -22.39 9.50
C VAL A 273 -11.76 -22.84 8.19
N TRP A 274 -12.52 -23.55 7.39
CA TRP A 274 -12.14 -23.95 6.03
C TRP A 274 -13.41 -24.12 5.18
N GLY A 275 -13.36 -23.71 3.91
CA GLY A 275 -14.42 -23.91 2.93
C GLY A 275 -13.87 -24.50 1.64
N VAL A 276 -14.78 -24.98 0.79
CA VAL A 276 -14.46 -25.53 -0.54
C VAL A 276 -13.62 -24.53 -1.34
N GLY A 277 -12.61 -25.05 -2.07
CA GLY A 277 -11.62 -24.21 -2.78
C GLY A 277 -10.49 -23.67 -1.91
N GLY A 278 -10.64 -23.67 -0.57
CA GLY A 278 -9.62 -23.21 0.36
C GLY A 278 -8.39 -24.13 0.47
N GLY A 279 -7.21 -23.52 0.55
CA GLY A 279 -5.95 -24.23 0.80
C GLY A 279 -5.57 -24.35 2.28
N ASN A 280 -4.28 -24.56 2.53
CA ASN A 280 -3.72 -24.47 3.88
C ASN A 280 -3.73 -23.00 4.33
N PHE A 281 -3.96 -22.76 5.61
CA PHE A 281 -3.80 -21.45 6.21
C PHE A 281 -2.58 -21.43 7.12
N GLU A 282 -1.68 -20.47 6.92
CA GLU A 282 -0.51 -20.26 7.78
C GLU A 282 -0.62 -18.92 8.51
N PHE A 283 -0.34 -18.95 9.81
CA PHE A 283 -0.30 -17.77 10.65
C PHE A 283 1.02 -17.01 10.45
N PRO A 284 1.03 -15.67 10.51
CA PRO A 284 2.24 -14.85 10.32
C PRO A 284 3.28 -15.09 11.42
N GLU A 285 4.55 -14.75 11.19
CA GLU A 285 5.62 -14.98 12.18
C GLU A 285 5.39 -14.30 13.54
N VAL A 286 4.61 -13.22 13.56
CA VAL A 286 4.30 -12.47 14.79
C VAL A 286 3.21 -13.10 15.65
N ALA A 287 2.40 -14.03 15.11
CA ALA A 287 1.24 -14.58 15.83
C ALA A 287 1.02 -16.08 15.58
N GLY A 288 0.54 -16.81 16.58
CA GLY A 288 0.17 -18.22 16.45
C GLY A 288 -1.05 -18.58 17.30
N LEU A 289 -1.85 -19.56 16.88
CA LEU A 289 -3.02 -19.98 17.65
C LEU A 289 -2.55 -20.81 18.86
N PRO A 290 -2.85 -20.39 20.10
CA PRO A 290 -2.32 -21.04 21.29
C PRO A 290 -3.01 -22.38 21.60
N ILE A 291 -2.22 -23.38 21.99
CA ILE A 291 -2.70 -24.68 22.48
C ILE A 291 -1.81 -25.19 23.63
N GLY A 292 -2.40 -25.87 24.63
CA GLY A 292 -1.66 -26.46 25.76
C GLY A 292 -1.25 -25.49 26.88
N GLY A 293 -0.56 -26.00 27.92
CA GLY A 293 -0.17 -25.21 29.08
C GLY A 293 -1.35 -24.60 29.85
N ASN A 294 -1.27 -23.29 30.19
CA ASN A 294 -2.35 -22.56 30.88
C ASN A 294 -3.62 -22.38 30.02
N SER A 295 -3.56 -22.70 28.73
CA SER A 295 -4.73 -22.68 27.85
C SER A 295 -5.71 -23.81 28.11
N GLY A 296 -5.43 -24.70 29.10
CA GLY A 296 -6.29 -25.74 29.69
C GLY A 296 -6.63 -26.95 28.79
N GLU A 297 -7.24 -27.98 29.39
CA GLU A 297 -7.78 -29.14 28.65
C GLU A 297 -9.20 -28.84 28.16
N PHE A 298 -9.34 -28.56 26.88
CA PHE A 298 -10.63 -28.26 26.26
C PHE A 298 -11.07 -29.36 25.30
N PHE A 299 -12.40 -29.55 25.22
CA PHE A 299 -13.00 -30.29 24.13
C PHE A 299 -13.15 -29.36 22.92
N TYR A 300 -13.09 -29.96 21.74
CA TYR A 300 -13.28 -29.30 20.46
C TYR A 300 -14.39 -30.00 19.69
N ARG A 301 -15.25 -29.22 19.05
CA ARG A 301 -16.31 -29.70 18.16
C ARG A 301 -15.90 -29.47 16.72
N LEU A 302 -15.59 -30.54 16.00
CA LEU A 302 -15.47 -30.54 14.54
C LEU A 302 -16.86 -30.60 13.94
N GLU A 303 -17.23 -29.56 13.21
CA GLU A 303 -18.44 -29.48 12.41
C GLU A 303 -18.08 -29.67 10.94
N VAL A 304 -18.72 -30.65 10.29
CA VAL A 304 -18.54 -30.93 8.87
C VAL A 304 -19.88 -30.78 8.16
N HIS A 305 -19.91 -29.89 7.18
CA HIS A 305 -21.05 -29.74 6.31
C HIS A 305 -20.86 -30.57 5.05
N TYR A 306 -21.73 -31.56 4.87
CA TYR A 306 -21.82 -32.38 3.68
C TYR A 306 -22.90 -31.87 2.73
N ASN A 307 -22.52 -31.60 1.49
CA ASN A 307 -23.43 -31.33 0.38
C ASN A 307 -23.50 -32.58 -0.51
N ASN A 308 -24.62 -33.32 -0.44
CA ASN A 308 -24.88 -34.54 -1.19
C ASN A 308 -26.11 -34.36 -2.09
N PRO A 309 -26.03 -33.54 -3.16
CA PRO A 309 -27.19 -33.07 -3.91
C PRO A 309 -27.98 -34.19 -4.60
N THR A 310 -27.32 -35.31 -4.89
CA THR A 310 -27.93 -36.50 -5.51
C THR A 310 -28.40 -37.54 -4.48
N ALA A 311 -28.22 -37.28 -3.18
CA ALA A 311 -28.64 -38.15 -2.07
C ALA A 311 -28.15 -39.60 -2.24
N ILE A 312 -26.89 -39.78 -2.65
CA ILE A 312 -26.30 -41.12 -2.83
C ILE A 312 -26.02 -41.73 -1.44
N GLU A 313 -26.46 -42.98 -1.23
CA GLU A 313 -26.24 -43.75 0.00
C GLU A 313 -24.85 -44.43 0.03
N GLY A 314 -24.41 -44.80 1.25
CA GLY A 314 -23.23 -45.68 1.45
C GLY A 314 -21.87 -45.02 1.28
N ARG A 315 -21.82 -43.68 1.15
CA ARG A 315 -20.57 -42.93 1.03
C ARG A 315 -19.93 -42.77 2.41
N VAL A 316 -18.64 -43.10 2.51
CA VAL A 316 -17.88 -43.03 3.77
C VAL A 316 -16.85 -41.93 3.69
N ASP A 317 -16.80 -41.08 4.72
CA ASP A 317 -15.91 -39.95 4.83
C ASP A 317 -15.02 -40.01 6.09
N ASN A 318 -13.81 -39.46 5.95
CA ASN A 318 -12.80 -39.36 7.01
C ASN A 318 -12.15 -37.96 7.03
N SER A 319 -12.88 -36.94 6.57
CA SER A 319 -12.33 -35.61 6.38
C SER A 319 -12.26 -34.83 7.68
N GLY A 320 -11.42 -33.80 7.73
CA GLY A 320 -11.25 -32.91 8.87
C GLY A 320 -10.06 -31.97 8.71
N LEU A 321 -9.41 -31.64 9.81
CA LEU A 321 -8.34 -30.64 9.85
C LEU A 321 -7.08 -31.20 10.50
N ARG A 322 -5.93 -30.84 9.94
CA ARG A 322 -4.58 -31.08 10.47
C ARG A 322 -4.01 -29.78 11.02
N PHE A 323 -3.49 -29.84 12.24
CA PHE A 323 -2.92 -28.70 12.94
C PHE A 323 -1.42 -28.90 13.10
N HIS A 324 -0.63 -28.06 12.44
CA HIS A 324 0.82 -28.03 12.60
C HIS A 324 1.20 -27.02 13.68
N TYR A 325 2.01 -27.45 14.64
CA TYR A 325 2.38 -26.67 15.81
C TYR A 325 3.89 -26.71 16.10
N THR A 326 4.34 -25.71 16.85
CA THR A 326 5.74 -25.56 17.28
C THR A 326 5.82 -25.09 18.74
N SER A 327 6.91 -25.46 19.40
CA SER A 327 7.29 -24.95 20.71
C SER A 327 7.97 -23.58 20.66
N GLU A 328 8.35 -23.11 19.47
CA GLU A 328 8.88 -21.77 19.25
C GLU A 328 7.72 -20.77 19.24
N LEU A 329 7.43 -20.23 20.43
CA LEU A 329 6.33 -19.29 20.61
C LEU A 329 6.61 -17.98 19.86
N ARG A 330 5.61 -17.57 19.09
CA ARG A 330 5.56 -16.27 18.44
C ARG A 330 5.19 -15.18 19.43
N GLN A 331 5.36 -13.93 19.02
CA GLN A 331 5.19 -12.78 19.90
C GLN A 331 3.76 -12.66 20.46
N HIS A 332 2.75 -13.04 19.68
CA HIS A 332 1.35 -12.88 20.05
C HIS A 332 0.54 -14.18 19.91
N ASP A 333 -0.48 -14.30 20.73
CA ASP A 333 -1.52 -15.32 20.54
C ASP A 333 -2.54 -14.80 19.53
N ALA A 334 -2.92 -15.66 18.58
CA ALA A 334 -3.98 -15.38 17.63
C ALA A 334 -5.33 -15.89 18.12
N GLY A 335 -6.40 -15.17 17.78
CA GLY A 335 -7.80 -15.56 17.96
C GLY A 335 -8.59 -15.38 16.68
N ILE A 336 -9.81 -15.93 16.65
CA ILE A 336 -10.76 -15.77 15.54
C ILE A 336 -12.05 -15.17 16.10
N LEU A 337 -12.53 -14.09 15.46
CA LEU A 337 -13.78 -13.44 15.77
C LEU A 337 -14.78 -13.67 14.63
N MET A 338 -15.87 -14.37 14.91
CA MET A 338 -17.00 -14.44 13.98
C MET A 338 -17.82 -13.15 14.05
N THR A 339 -18.02 -12.49 12.91
CA THR A 339 -18.84 -11.28 12.76
C THR A 339 -19.76 -11.37 11.55
N GLY A 340 -20.78 -10.52 11.49
CA GLY A 340 -21.78 -10.49 10.43
C GLY A 340 -23.21 -10.65 10.94
N LEU A 341 -24.10 -11.15 10.08
CA LEU A 341 -25.50 -11.35 10.41
C LEU A 341 -25.65 -12.64 11.21
N ALA A 342 -26.30 -12.56 12.38
CA ALA A 342 -26.57 -13.74 13.19
C ALA A 342 -27.41 -14.76 12.41
N VAL A 343 -27.00 -16.04 12.45
CA VAL A 343 -27.68 -17.12 11.73
C VAL A 343 -28.88 -17.60 12.56
N GLY A 344 -30.08 -17.42 12.02
CA GLY A 344 -31.31 -17.86 12.67
C GLY A 344 -32.56 -17.46 11.90
N PRO A 345 -33.74 -17.96 12.30
CA PRO A 345 -35.00 -17.62 11.65
C PRO A 345 -35.40 -16.16 11.94
N GLY A 346 -36.08 -15.51 10.98
CA GLY A 346 -36.65 -14.17 11.17
C GLY A 346 -36.11 -13.09 10.23
N TYR A 347 -35.23 -13.45 9.30
CA TYR A 347 -34.78 -12.59 8.21
C TYR A 347 -34.85 -13.37 6.89
N ALA A 348 -35.24 -12.70 5.80
CA ALA A 348 -35.37 -13.33 4.51
C ALA A 348 -34.97 -12.37 3.39
N ILE A 349 -34.32 -12.92 2.37
CA ILE A 349 -33.99 -12.24 1.13
C ILE A 349 -35.17 -12.44 0.15
N PRO A 350 -35.69 -11.37 -0.46
CA PRO A 350 -36.82 -11.47 -1.38
C PRO A 350 -36.44 -12.23 -2.67
N PRO A 351 -37.36 -12.97 -3.30
CA PRO A 351 -37.15 -13.52 -4.64
C PRO A 351 -37.14 -12.41 -5.69
N LYS A 352 -36.69 -12.74 -6.90
CA LYS A 352 -36.67 -11.83 -8.07
C LYS A 352 -35.76 -10.61 -7.93
N ALA A 353 -34.88 -10.56 -6.92
CA ALA A 353 -33.93 -9.47 -6.77
C ALA A 353 -32.67 -9.74 -7.60
N LYS A 354 -32.34 -8.82 -8.51
CA LYS A 354 -31.05 -8.84 -9.23
C LYS A 354 -29.86 -8.60 -8.29
N SER A 355 -30.10 -7.79 -7.27
CA SER A 355 -29.16 -7.43 -6.21
C SER A 355 -29.97 -7.10 -4.95
N PHE A 356 -29.62 -7.73 -3.83
CA PHE A 356 -30.17 -7.42 -2.52
C PHE A 356 -29.04 -7.45 -1.49
N LEU A 357 -28.98 -6.43 -0.63
CA LEU A 357 -27.91 -6.23 0.32
C LEU A 357 -28.36 -6.60 1.73
N THR A 358 -27.53 -7.36 2.42
CA THR A 358 -27.72 -7.74 3.82
C THR A 358 -26.53 -7.30 4.63
N TYR A 359 -26.80 -6.83 5.85
CA TYR A 359 -25.81 -6.25 6.73
C TYR A 359 -25.77 -6.98 8.05
N GLY A 360 -24.55 -7.15 8.57
CA GLY A 360 -24.28 -7.62 9.91
C GLY A 360 -23.17 -6.82 10.56
N MET A 361 -23.38 -6.36 11.79
CA MET A 361 -22.50 -5.41 12.45
C MET A 361 -21.97 -5.97 13.77
N CYS A 362 -20.69 -5.69 14.02
CA CYS A 362 -20.09 -5.74 15.34
C CYS A 362 -19.81 -4.32 15.83
N ASP A 363 -20.26 -3.99 17.03
CA ASP A 363 -19.88 -2.76 17.74
C ASP A 363 -18.97 -3.14 18.92
N THR A 364 -17.67 -2.87 18.77
CA THR A 364 -16.64 -3.30 19.72
C THR A 364 -16.70 -2.53 21.05
N ALA A 365 -17.47 -1.44 21.15
CA ALA A 365 -17.71 -0.72 22.40
C ALA A 365 -18.40 -1.60 23.46
N ASN A 366 -18.94 -2.74 23.05
CA ASN A 366 -19.61 -3.70 23.90
C ASN A 366 -18.69 -4.79 24.47
N ILE A 367 -17.49 -4.96 23.91
CA ILE A 367 -16.50 -5.95 24.39
C ILE A 367 -16.07 -5.67 25.85
N PRO A 368 -15.77 -4.43 26.28
CA PRO A 368 -15.37 -4.14 27.66
C PRO A 368 -16.45 -4.39 28.72
N LYS A 369 -17.71 -4.63 28.31
CA LYS A 369 -18.80 -4.98 29.23
C LYS A 369 -18.82 -6.47 29.56
N LEU A 370 -18.10 -7.27 28.77
CA LEU A 370 -18.03 -8.71 28.88
C LEU A 370 -16.65 -9.19 29.35
N LEU A 371 -15.58 -8.56 28.84
CA LEU A 371 -14.21 -8.91 29.15
C LEU A 371 -13.55 -7.87 30.07
N GLU A 372 -12.75 -8.34 31.03
CA GLU A 372 -11.91 -7.50 31.85
C GLU A 372 -10.64 -7.09 31.06
N ALA A 373 -10.39 -5.78 30.96
CA ALA A 373 -9.23 -5.20 30.27
C ALA A 373 -9.00 -5.72 28.83
N PRO A 374 -9.99 -5.63 27.93
CA PRO A 374 -9.79 -5.99 26.52
C PRO A 374 -8.76 -5.08 25.85
N GLN A 375 -8.24 -5.54 24.72
CA GLN A 375 -7.27 -4.81 23.90
C GLN A 375 -7.80 -4.62 22.47
N ASP A 376 -7.18 -3.71 21.73
CA ASP A 376 -7.47 -3.50 20.32
C ASP A 376 -7.13 -4.75 19.48
N LEU A 377 -7.95 -5.04 18.47
CA LEU A 377 -7.77 -6.21 17.62
C LEU A 377 -6.84 -5.87 16.45
N GLN A 378 -5.74 -6.60 16.34
CA GLN A 378 -4.80 -6.54 15.23
C GLN A 378 -5.18 -7.61 14.21
N VAL A 379 -6.08 -7.27 13.28
CA VAL A 379 -6.63 -8.19 12.29
C VAL A 379 -5.65 -8.35 11.13
N PHE A 380 -5.27 -9.58 10.80
CA PHE A 380 -4.27 -9.85 9.75
C PHE A 380 -4.78 -10.80 8.66
N ALA A 381 -5.88 -11.52 8.89
CA ALA A 381 -6.52 -12.36 7.88
C ALA A 381 -8.04 -12.41 8.12
N ALA A 382 -8.79 -12.75 7.08
CA ALA A 382 -10.23 -12.95 7.17
C ALA A 382 -10.72 -14.06 6.22
N MET A 383 -11.77 -14.77 6.60
CA MET A 383 -12.52 -15.66 5.71
C MET A 383 -13.94 -15.12 5.53
N LEU A 384 -14.44 -15.10 4.30
CA LEU A 384 -15.77 -14.60 3.94
C LEU A 384 -16.70 -15.78 3.63
N HIS A 385 -17.96 -15.70 4.05
CA HIS A 385 -18.90 -16.82 3.92
C HIS A 385 -20.33 -16.39 3.60
N THR A 386 -20.86 -16.93 2.50
CA THR A 386 -22.29 -16.94 2.13
C THR A 386 -22.68 -18.31 1.57
N HIS A 387 -23.95 -18.49 1.18
CA HIS A 387 -24.42 -19.65 0.43
C HIS A 387 -24.60 -19.37 -1.08
N LEU A 388 -25.43 -20.17 -1.77
CA LEU A 388 -25.53 -20.30 -3.22
C LEU A 388 -25.86 -19.01 -3.99
N VAL A 389 -26.60 -18.08 -3.37
CA VAL A 389 -27.04 -16.84 -4.03
C VAL A 389 -26.17 -15.64 -3.73
N GLY A 390 -25.16 -15.78 -2.86
CA GLY A 390 -24.17 -14.72 -2.59
C GLY A 390 -23.25 -14.44 -3.78
N ARG A 391 -22.93 -13.16 -3.99
CA ARG A 391 -22.14 -12.68 -5.14
C ARG A 391 -21.05 -11.71 -4.76
N LYS A 392 -21.19 -11.01 -3.64
CA LYS A 392 -20.21 -10.04 -3.13
C LYS A 392 -20.21 -10.04 -1.63
N VAL A 393 -19.04 -9.86 -1.01
CA VAL A 393 -18.91 -9.67 0.43
C VAL A 393 -17.90 -8.56 0.72
N ARG A 394 -18.26 -7.61 1.57
CA ARG A 394 -17.39 -6.50 2.01
C ARG A 394 -17.38 -6.41 3.52
N VAL A 395 -16.23 -6.05 4.10
CA VAL A 395 -16.08 -5.82 5.53
C VAL A 395 -15.60 -4.40 5.77
N GLY A 396 -16.51 -3.49 6.13
CA GLY A 396 -16.21 -2.11 6.49
C GLY A 396 -15.70 -1.96 7.92
N HIS A 397 -14.79 -1.01 8.13
CA HIS A 397 -14.24 -0.63 9.43
C HIS A 397 -14.57 0.84 9.70
N PHE A 398 -15.17 1.11 10.85
CA PHE A 398 -15.65 2.44 11.22
C PHE A 398 -15.09 2.87 12.57
N ARG A 399 -14.76 4.16 12.68
CA ARG A 399 -14.45 4.83 13.94
C ARG A 399 -15.48 5.93 14.18
N GLY A 400 -16.32 5.73 15.18
CA GLY A 400 -17.53 6.57 15.35
C GLY A 400 -18.58 6.29 14.27
N GLU A 401 -18.93 7.31 13.49
CA GLU A 401 -19.84 7.20 12.33
C GLU A 401 -19.10 7.26 10.98
N GLU A 402 -17.78 7.46 11.01
CA GLU A 402 -16.95 7.55 9.82
C GLU A 402 -16.38 6.15 9.51
N GLN A 403 -16.52 5.73 8.26
CA GLN A 403 -15.79 4.55 7.79
C GLN A 403 -14.32 4.97 7.60
N ILE A 404 -13.37 4.19 8.09
CA ILE A 404 -11.93 4.52 8.00
C ILE A 404 -11.17 3.57 7.09
N ASP A 405 -11.76 2.41 6.78
CA ASP A 405 -11.15 1.40 5.93
C ASP A 405 -12.20 0.37 5.45
N LEU A 406 -11.82 -0.46 4.47
CA LEU A 406 -12.44 -1.76 4.18
C LEU A 406 -11.45 -2.83 4.60
N LEU A 407 -11.74 -3.61 5.66
CA LEU A 407 -10.84 -4.66 6.13
C LEU A 407 -10.53 -5.66 5.04
N ILE A 408 -11.55 -6.09 4.29
CA ILE A 408 -11.45 -7.00 3.14
C ILE A 408 -12.66 -6.83 2.22
N VAL A 409 -12.47 -7.08 0.92
CA VAL A 409 -13.49 -7.00 -0.12
C VAL A 409 -13.35 -8.19 -1.06
N ASP A 410 -14.47 -8.79 -1.41
CA ASP A 410 -14.62 -9.72 -2.53
C ASP A 410 -15.83 -9.31 -3.39
N GLU A 411 -15.56 -8.67 -4.53
CA GLU A 411 -16.58 -8.22 -5.50
C GLU A 411 -17.08 -9.33 -6.44
N ASN A 412 -16.42 -10.49 -6.44
CA ASN A 412 -16.69 -11.62 -7.33
C ASN A 412 -16.75 -12.93 -6.54
N TYR A 413 -17.41 -12.86 -5.37
CA TYR A 413 -17.54 -13.96 -4.43
C TYR A 413 -18.16 -15.17 -5.13
N ASP A 414 -17.53 -16.32 -4.91
CA ASP A 414 -17.97 -17.60 -5.43
C ASP A 414 -18.18 -18.58 -4.28
N PHE A 415 -19.39 -19.12 -4.16
CA PHE A 415 -19.73 -20.10 -3.14
C PHE A 415 -18.85 -21.35 -3.22
N GLU A 416 -18.39 -21.73 -4.41
CA GLU A 416 -17.52 -22.91 -4.59
C GLU A 416 -16.03 -22.58 -4.35
N TYR A 417 -15.71 -21.35 -3.94
CA TYR A 417 -14.35 -20.92 -3.65
C TYR A 417 -14.30 -19.99 -2.43
N GLN A 418 -14.00 -20.57 -1.25
CA GLN A 418 -13.99 -19.88 0.03
C GLN A 418 -12.70 -20.18 0.79
N GLU A 419 -11.77 -19.23 0.79
CA GLU A 419 -10.50 -19.38 1.48
C GLU A 419 -10.25 -18.31 2.55
N VAL A 420 -9.28 -18.60 3.42
CA VAL A 420 -8.79 -17.60 4.38
C VAL A 420 -7.82 -16.69 3.64
N LEU A 421 -8.17 -15.42 3.54
CA LEU A 421 -7.39 -14.41 2.83
C LEU A 421 -6.56 -13.58 3.81
N ASN A 422 -5.27 -13.44 3.53
CA ASN A 422 -4.40 -12.55 4.28
C ASN A 422 -4.64 -11.10 3.84
N LEU A 423 -4.69 -10.16 4.79
CA LEU A 423 -4.92 -8.75 4.50
C LEU A 423 -3.66 -8.05 3.92
N GLY A 424 -2.50 -8.71 3.96
CA GLY A 424 -1.21 -8.19 3.50
C GLY A 424 -0.61 -7.13 4.42
N LYS A 425 -1.43 -6.43 5.22
CA LYS A 425 -1.04 -5.59 6.35
C LYS A 425 -2.01 -5.82 7.49
N THR A 426 -1.47 -5.90 8.71
CA THR A 426 -2.29 -5.94 9.92
C THR A 426 -3.05 -4.63 10.07
N LYS A 427 -4.37 -4.71 10.25
CA LYS A 427 -5.29 -3.59 10.46
C LYS A 427 -5.72 -3.54 11.92
N THR A 428 -5.62 -2.37 12.55
CA THR A 428 -5.97 -2.17 13.96
C THR A 428 -7.43 -1.75 14.10
N VAL A 429 -8.28 -2.63 14.62
CA VAL A 429 -9.64 -2.30 15.07
C VAL A 429 -9.57 -1.92 16.54
N GLN A 430 -9.72 -0.63 16.84
CA GLN A 430 -9.70 -0.12 18.21
C GLN A 430 -10.98 -0.50 18.94
N LEU A 431 -10.89 -0.63 20.26
CA LEU A 431 -12.08 -0.71 21.09
C LEU A 431 -12.92 0.56 20.88
N ASN A 432 -14.23 0.37 20.67
CA ASN A 432 -15.24 1.36 20.24
C ASN A 432 -15.34 1.61 18.73
N ASP A 433 -14.55 0.94 17.90
CA ASP A 433 -14.79 0.88 16.46
C ASP A 433 -15.99 -0.05 16.14
N LYS A 434 -16.58 0.12 14.95
CA LYS A 434 -17.59 -0.79 14.40
C LYS A 434 -17.03 -1.54 13.20
N VAL A 435 -17.40 -2.81 13.05
CA VAL A 435 -17.10 -3.62 11.89
C VAL A 435 -18.42 -4.02 11.24
N LEU A 436 -18.57 -3.77 9.95
CA LEU A 436 -19.80 -4.03 9.19
C LEU A 436 -19.53 -5.01 8.06
N VAL A 437 -20.18 -6.17 8.07
CA VAL A 437 -20.19 -7.13 6.97
C VAL A 437 -21.40 -6.83 6.08
N GLU A 438 -21.16 -6.57 4.80
CA GLU A 438 -22.18 -6.40 3.75
C GLU A 438 -22.08 -7.59 2.78
N CYS A 439 -23.20 -8.26 2.53
CA CYS A 439 -23.30 -9.33 1.53
C CYS A 439 -24.32 -8.95 0.46
N THR A 440 -23.98 -9.17 -0.80
CA THR A 440 -24.87 -8.96 -1.95
C THR A 440 -25.35 -10.28 -2.52
N TYR A 441 -26.66 -10.43 -2.69
CA TYR A 441 -27.29 -11.64 -3.23
C TYR A 441 -27.99 -11.42 -4.57
N ASN A 442 -28.04 -12.46 -5.40
CA ASN A 442 -28.86 -12.50 -6.61
C ASN A 442 -29.87 -13.65 -6.54
N THR A 443 -31.15 -13.29 -6.44
CA THR A 443 -32.30 -14.21 -6.36
C THR A 443 -33.24 -14.05 -7.57
N GLU A 444 -32.78 -13.47 -8.69
CA GLU A 444 -33.59 -13.17 -9.88
C GLU A 444 -34.33 -14.42 -10.40
N ASN A 445 -33.68 -15.57 -10.32
CA ASN A 445 -34.20 -16.85 -10.80
C ASN A 445 -35.06 -17.61 -9.76
N LEU A 446 -35.19 -17.11 -8.53
CA LEU A 446 -35.97 -17.76 -7.48
C LEU A 446 -37.40 -17.22 -7.43
N ASP A 447 -38.35 -18.09 -7.08
CA ASP A 447 -39.79 -17.74 -6.92
C ASP A 447 -40.22 -17.65 -5.45
N LYS A 448 -39.34 -18.01 -4.51
CA LYS A 448 -39.63 -18.08 -3.07
C LYS A 448 -38.61 -17.26 -2.28
N LEU A 449 -39.02 -16.82 -1.09
CA LEU A 449 -38.13 -16.21 -0.10
C LEU A 449 -36.96 -17.14 0.21
N THR A 450 -35.76 -16.57 0.31
CA THR A 450 -34.56 -17.27 0.77
C THR A 450 -34.35 -16.87 2.23
N TRP A 451 -34.45 -17.83 3.14
CA TRP A 451 -34.36 -17.57 4.58
C TRP A 451 -32.91 -17.59 5.05
N THR A 452 -32.62 -16.86 6.12
CA THR A 452 -31.36 -17.08 6.86
C THR A 452 -31.42 -18.41 7.59
N GLY A 453 -30.38 -19.22 7.44
CA GLY A 453 -30.39 -20.59 7.96
C GLY A 453 -29.17 -21.40 7.58
N PHE A 454 -29.20 -22.68 7.97
CA PHE A 454 -28.07 -23.59 7.82
C PHE A 454 -28.11 -24.38 6.52
N SER A 455 -29.25 -24.52 5.84
CA SER A 455 -29.28 -25.25 4.55
C SER A 455 -28.47 -24.50 3.48
N THR A 456 -27.88 -25.21 2.52
CA THR A 456 -27.25 -24.57 1.33
C THR A 456 -28.24 -23.74 0.51
N THR A 457 -29.54 -24.04 0.64
CA THR A 457 -30.63 -23.28 0.01
C THR A 457 -31.15 -22.12 0.86
N ASP A 458 -30.72 -22.03 2.12
CA ASP A 458 -30.84 -20.84 2.95
C ASP A 458 -29.63 -19.93 2.69
N GLU A 459 -29.52 -18.79 3.38
CA GLU A 459 -28.37 -17.89 3.25
C GLU A 459 -27.70 -17.49 4.57
N MET A 460 -26.44 -17.08 4.46
CA MET A 460 -25.62 -16.55 5.55
C MET A 460 -24.83 -15.32 5.08
N CYS A 461 -24.53 -14.41 6.00
CA CYS A 461 -23.65 -13.27 5.75
C CYS A 461 -22.63 -13.16 6.88
N LEU A 462 -21.46 -13.80 6.72
CA LEU A 462 -20.48 -13.93 7.79
C LEU A 462 -19.06 -13.57 7.32
N ALA A 463 -18.28 -13.05 8.25
CA ALA A 463 -16.83 -12.91 8.14
C ALA A 463 -16.15 -13.44 9.41
N PHE A 464 -15.04 -14.16 9.24
CA PHE A 464 -14.21 -14.67 10.34
C PHE A 464 -12.91 -13.88 10.37
N LEU A 465 -12.79 -12.94 11.31
CA LEU A 465 -11.60 -12.10 11.45
C LEU A 465 -10.55 -12.81 12.30
N ILE A 466 -9.35 -13.00 11.77
CA ILE A 466 -8.22 -13.60 12.49
C ILE A 466 -7.33 -12.46 12.98
N TYR A 467 -7.12 -12.41 14.30
CA TYR A 467 -6.52 -11.25 14.96
C TYR A 467 -5.58 -11.63 16.11
N TYR A 468 -4.79 -10.68 16.58
CA TYR A 468 -4.06 -10.74 17.85
C TYR A 468 -4.16 -9.41 18.63
N PRO A 469 -3.86 -9.37 19.94
CA PRO A 469 -3.70 -10.51 20.83
C PRO A 469 -5.03 -11.25 21.01
N ALA A 470 -4.96 -12.57 21.21
CA ALA A 470 -6.13 -13.40 21.47
C ALA A 470 -6.85 -12.92 22.74
N MET A 471 -8.18 -12.83 22.66
CA MET A 471 -9.06 -12.52 23.78
C MET A 471 -10.07 -13.65 23.97
N GLU A 472 -10.72 -13.70 25.13
CA GLU A 472 -11.83 -14.62 25.41
C GLU A 472 -13.12 -14.20 24.68
N LEU A 473 -13.02 -13.85 23.40
CA LEU A 473 -14.09 -13.41 22.54
C LEU A 473 -14.43 -14.51 21.52
N SER A 474 -15.72 -14.79 21.33
CA SER A 474 -16.21 -15.81 20.39
C SER A 474 -16.83 -15.19 19.15
N SER A 475 -17.87 -14.38 19.34
CA SER A 475 -18.61 -13.77 18.22
C SER A 475 -19.13 -12.39 18.56
N CYS A 476 -19.28 -11.58 17.53
CA CYS A 476 -19.88 -10.26 17.60
C CYS A 476 -20.72 -10.05 16.34
N THR A 477 -22.02 -10.32 16.45
CA THR A 477 -22.94 -10.37 15.30
C THR A 477 -24.13 -9.45 15.53
N SER A 478 -24.85 -9.07 14.48
CA SER A 478 -26.13 -8.37 14.62
C SER A 478 -27.27 -9.05 13.89
N PHE A 479 -28.49 -8.66 14.25
CA PHE A 479 -29.72 -9.04 13.57
C PHE A 479 -30.69 -7.85 13.58
N PRO A 480 -31.50 -7.60 12.54
CA PRO A 480 -32.49 -6.53 12.57
C PRO A 480 -33.45 -6.67 13.76
N ASP A 481 -33.75 -5.56 14.43
CA ASP A 481 -34.73 -5.53 15.52
C ASP A 481 -36.09 -5.98 15.00
N SER A 482 -36.53 -7.16 15.43
CA SER A 482 -37.72 -7.82 14.89
C SER A 482 -38.98 -6.98 15.11
N ALA A 483 -39.11 -6.31 16.25
CA ALA A 483 -40.24 -5.44 16.54
C ALA A 483 -40.30 -4.22 15.61
N ALA A 484 -39.16 -3.55 15.39
CA ALA A 484 -39.04 -2.42 14.47
C ALA A 484 -39.27 -2.85 13.02
N LEU A 485 -38.70 -4.00 12.61
CA LEU A 485 -38.90 -4.56 11.28
C LEU A 485 -40.36 -4.92 11.02
N HIS A 486 -41.02 -5.62 11.95
CA HIS A 486 -42.44 -5.93 11.83
C HIS A 486 -43.28 -4.66 11.72
N SER A 487 -43.05 -3.69 12.61
CA SER A 487 -43.78 -2.42 12.60
C SER A 487 -43.57 -1.62 11.31
N ALA A 488 -42.35 -1.55 10.79
CA ALA A 488 -42.03 -0.84 9.55
C ALA A 488 -42.66 -1.51 8.32
N MET A 489 -42.86 -2.83 8.39
CA MET A 489 -43.58 -3.62 7.39
C MET A 489 -45.10 -3.60 7.56
N GLY A 490 -45.63 -2.90 8.57
CA GLY A 490 -47.07 -2.81 8.85
C GLY A 490 -47.66 -4.05 9.57
N ALA A 491 -46.82 -4.85 10.23
CA ALA A 491 -47.22 -6.01 11.02
C ALA A 491 -47.21 -5.72 12.53
N ASN A 492 -48.14 -6.36 13.26
CA ASN A 492 -48.27 -6.20 14.71
C ASN A 492 -47.57 -7.32 15.50
N ASP A 493 -47.28 -8.44 14.84
CA ASP A 493 -46.64 -9.62 15.41
C ASP A 493 -45.92 -10.43 14.32
N THR A 494 -45.14 -11.44 14.73
CA THR A 494 -44.37 -12.28 13.80
C THR A 494 -45.26 -13.04 12.81
N ALA A 495 -46.47 -13.44 13.21
CA ALA A 495 -47.38 -14.19 12.35
C ALA A 495 -47.96 -13.33 11.22
N SER A 496 -48.37 -12.10 11.53
CA SER A 496 -48.81 -11.11 10.55
C SER A 496 -47.68 -10.67 9.64
N TRP A 497 -46.46 -10.48 10.17
CA TRP A 497 -45.27 -10.20 9.35
C TRP A 497 -44.98 -11.32 8.37
N LEU A 498 -44.99 -12.58 8.84
CA LEU A 498 -44.76 -13.74 7.99
C LEU A 498 -45.82 -13.85 6.88
N ASN A 499 -47.09 -13.58 7.20
CA ASN A 499 -48.16 -13.53 6.20
C ASN A 499 -47.93 -12.43 5.16
N ILE A 500 -47.47 -11.24 5.57
CA ILE A 500 -47.10 -10.16 4.64
C ILE A 500 -45.97 -10.64 3.73
N MET A 501 -44.87 -11.14 4.29
CA MET A 501 -43.70 -11.60 3.51
C MET A 501 -44.06 -12.69 2.49
N LEU A 502 -44.90 -13.66 2.88
CA LEU A 502 -45.31 -14.78 2.02
C LEU A 502 -46.35 -14.41 0.95
N SER A 503 -47.18 -13.40 1.21
CA SER A 503 -48.24 -12.95 0.30
C SER A 503 -47.85 -11.76 -0.59
N LYS A 504 -46.76 -11.05 -0.24
CA LYS A 504 -46.29 -9.86 -0.95
C LYS A 504 -45.81 -10.22 -2.35
N THR A 505 -46.24 -9.44 -3.34
CA THR A 505 -45.73 -9.54 -4.72
C THR A 505 -44.37 -8.87 -4.80
N TRP A 506 -43.34 -9.64 -5.15
CA TRP A 506 -41.95 -9.16 -5.26
C TRP A 506 -41.64 -8.72 -6.70
N ASN A 507 -41.22 -7.47 -6.84
CA ASN A 507 -40.69 -6.85 -8.05
C ASN A 507 -39.64 -5.79 -7.67
N ASP A 508 -38.97 -5.17 -8.63
CA ASP A 508 -37.91 -4.19 -8.35
C ASP A 508 -38.34 -3.08 -7.37
N THR A 509 -39.59 -2.59 -7.47
CA THR A 509 -40.12 -1.57 -6.56
C THR A 509 -40.27 -2.10 -5.14
N THR A 510 -40.92 -3.24 -4.95
CA THR A 510 -41.17 -3.79 -3.61
C THR A 510 -39.93 -4.39 -2.96
N VAL A 511 -38.96 -4.84 -3.75
CA VAL A 511 -37.60 -5.22 -3.29
C VAL A 511 -36.86 -3.99 -2.77
N ASN A 512 -36.85 -2.89 -3.51
CA ASN A 512 -36.20 -1.65 -3.10
C ASN A 512 -36.85 -1.04 -1.84
N GLU A 513 -38.18 -1.07 -1.73
CA GLU A 513 -38.89 -0.67 -0.51
C GLU A 513 -38.43 -1.51 0.70
N TYR A 514 -38.34 -2.83 0.54
CA TYR A 514 -37.91 -3.71 1.61
C TYR A 514 -36.45 -3.43 2.00
N GLN A 515 -35.55 -3.26 1.03
CA GLN A 515 -34.15 -2.89 1.25
C GLN A 515 -34.04 -1.61 2.11
N GLN A 516 -34.81 -0.57 1.78
CA GLN A 516 -34.82 0.68 2.55
C GLN A 516 -35.29 0.47 3.99
N ILE A 517 -36.29 -0.40 4.20
CA ILE A 517 -36.77 -0.75 5.55
C ILE A 517 -35.67 -1.47 6.34
N VAL A 518 -35.07 -2.55 5.82
CA VAL A 518 -34.02 -3.28 6.56
C VAL A 518 -32.77 -2.43 6.82
N ASN A 519 -32.48 -1.44 5.96
CA ASN A 519 -31.35 -0.52 6.17
C ASN A 519 -31.60 0.55 7.25
N THR A 520 -32.86 0.82 7.61
CA THR A 520 -33.22 1.92 8.52
C THR A 520 -33.64 1.45 9.91
N VAL A 521 -34.02 0.18 10.06
CA VAL A 521 -34.37 -0.40 11.36
C VAL A 521 -33.13 -0.59 12.23
N ASP A 522 -33.32 -0.40 13.54
CA ASP A 522 -32.29 -0.67 14.53
C ASP A 522 -31.86 -2.15 14.45
N GLN A 523 -30.61 -2.41 14.77
CA GLN A 523 -30.01 -3.73 14.84
C GLN A 523 -29.85 -4.14 16.29
N HIS A 524 -30.18 -5.39 16.61
CA HIS A 524 -29.77 -6.07 17.82
C HIS A 524 -28.36 -6.64 17.64
N ILE A 525 -27.38 -6.05 18.30
CA ILE A 525 -25.98 -6.46 18.27
C ILE A 525 -25.72 -7.34 19.50
N THR A 526 -25.12 -8.51 19.32
CA THR A 526 -24.81 -9.45 20.38
C THR A 526 -23.33 -9.83 20.36
N VAL A 527 -22.69 -9.64 21.51
CA VAL A 527 -21.30 -10.05 21.76
C VAL A 527 -21.30 -11.25 22.70
N VAL A 528 -20.56 -12.30 22.33
CA VAL A 528 -20.48 -13.57 23.06
C VAL A 528 -19.02 -13.89 23.38
N ASP A 529 -18.74 -14.27 24.63
CA ASP A 529 -17.42 -14.72 25.08
C ASP A 529 -17.22 -16.23 24.86
N THR A 530 -16.05 -16.74 25.22
CA THR A 530 -15.72 -18.18 25.09
C THR A 530 -16.46 -19.09 26.08
N PHE A 531 -17.15 -18.52 27.07
CA PHE A 531 -17.95 -19.23 28.06
C PHE A 531 -19.46 -19.18 27.75
N ASN A 532 -19.84 -18.66 26.57
CA ASN A 532 -21.20 -18.41 26.12
C ASN A 532 -21.97 -17.35 26.94
N ASN A 533 -21.29 -16.50 27.70
CA ASN A 533 -21.92 -15.31 28.24
C ASN A 533 -22.13 -14.31 27.11
N ALA A 534 -23.32 -13.72 27.06
CA ALA A 534 -23.70 -12.81 25.98
C ALA A 534 -24.18 -11.47 26.54
N THR A 535 -23.88 -10.40 25.79
CA THR A 535 -24.45 -9.08 26.02
C THR A 535 -25.06 -8.55 24.73
N SER A 536 -26.20 -7.86 24.82
CA SER A 536 -26.96 -7.40 23.66
C SER A 536 -27.30 -5.91 23.73
N TYR A 537 -27.25 -5.24 22.59
CA TYR A 537 -27.46 -3.79 22.45
C TYR A 537 -28.27 -3.47 21.20
N LYS A 538 -28.83 -2.26 21.15
CA LYS A 538 -29.42 -1.70 19.94
C LYS A 538 -28.45 -0.70 19.32
N GLY A 539 -28.25 -0.77 18.02
CA GLY A 539 -27.45 0.18 17.26
C GLY A 539 -27.99 0.36 15.85
N LYS A 540 -27.58 1.41 15.16
CA LYS A 540 -27.96 1.65 13.76
C LYS A 540 -26.87 1.17 12.83
N LEU A 541 -27.26 0.71 11.65
CA LEU A 541 -26.32 0.43 10.58
C LEU A 541 -25.65 1.75 10.17
N PRO A 542 -24.31 1.83 10.18
CA PRO A 542 -23.63 2.93 9.54
C PRO A 542 -23.74 2.78 8.02
N GLU A 543 -23.61 3.89 7.29
CA GLU A 543 -23.61 3.86 5.82
C GLU A 543 -22.27 3.33 5.33
N LEU A 544 -22.27 2.13 4.75
CA LEU A 544 -21.08 1.60 4.07
C LEU A 544 -20.87 2.39 2.78
N LYS A 545 -19.85 3.24 2.79
CA LYS A 545 -19.33 3.89 1.59
C LYS A 545 -18.35 2.92 0.95
N VAL A 546 -18.55 2.65 -0.33
CA VAL A 546 -17.45 2.12 -1.12
C VAL A 546 -16.46 3.27 -1.21
N PHE A 547 -15.43 3.23 -0.36
CA PHE A 547 -14.30 4.13 -0.53
C PHE A 547 -13.62 3.77 -1.84
N PRO A 548 -13.51 4.69 -2.82
CA PRO A 548 -12.28 4.69 -3.59
C PRO A 548 -11.13 4.84 -2.56
N PRO A 549 -9.99 4.14 -2.71
CA PRO A 549 -8.99 4.02 -1.65
C PRO A 549 -8.60 5.37 -1.05
N ALA A 550 -8.43 5.36 0.27
CA ALA A 550 -8.51 6.50 1.19
C ALA A 550 -7.94 7.84 0.67
N ALA A 551 -8.83 8.78 0.34
CA ALA A 551 -8.59 10.20 0.61
C ALA A 551 -9.06 10.51 2.03
N CYS A 552 -8.12 10.86 2.90
CA CYS A 552 -8.35 11.19 4.31
C CYS A 552 -9.35 12.37 4.43
N MET A 553 -10.57 12.13 4.92
CA MET A 553 -11.58 13.18 5.16
C MET A 553 -11.53 13.64 6.62
N ILE A 554 -10.93 14.81 6.88
CA ILE A 554 -11.18 15.53 8.13
C ILE A 554 -12.45 16.36 7.93
N GLN A 555 -13.50 16.08 8.71
CA GLN A 555 -14.70 16.92 8.74
C GLN A 555 -14.36 18.34 9.19
N TRP A 556 -14.45 19.31 8.28
CA TRP A 556 -14.73 20.70 8.64
C TRP A 556 -16.05 21.11 8.01
N SER A 557 -16.96 21.57 8.86
CA SER A 557 -18.17 22.24 8.43
C SER A 557 -17.82 23.58 7.76
N TRP A 558 -18.65 23.95 6.79
CA TRP A 558 -18.79 25.22 6.06
C TRP A 558 -18.33 25.22 4.59
N ALA A 559 -19.35 25.33 3.72
CA ALA A 559 -19.35 25.65 2.29
C ALA A 559 -19.03 24.52 1.29
N GLN A 560 -20.08 23.83 0.81
CA GLN A 560 -20.33 23.47 -0.60
C GLN A 560 -19.08 23.20 -1.49
N GLU A 561 -18.23 22.24 -1.14
CA GLU A 561 -17.20 21.71 -2.04
C GLU A 561 -17.59 20.31 -2.57
N ASP A 562 -17.26 20.04 -3.83
CA ASP A 562 -17.51 18.75 -4.47
C ASP A 562 -16.67 17.66 -3.78
N PRO A 563 -17.29 16.65 -3.13
CA PRO A 563 -16.56 15.63 -2.38
C PRO A 563 -15.63 14.77 -3.26
N LEU A 564 -15.78 14.80 -4.59
CA LEU A 564 -14.90 14.09 -5.53
C LEU A 564 -13.57 14.84 -5.80
N LEU A 565 -13.43 16.07 -5.32
CA LEU A 565 -12.25 16.91 -5.52
C LEU A 565 -11.67 17.37 -4.17
N PRO A 566 -11.24 16.43 -3.30
CA PRO A 566 -10.79 16.75 -1.94
C PRO A 566 -9.45 17.50 -1.90
N PHE A 567 -8.70 17.49 -2.99
CA PHE A 567 -7.39 18.13 -3.08
C PHE A 567 -7.46 19.42 -3.89
N SER A 568 -6.70 20.41 -3.48
CA SER A 568 -6.65 21.73 -4.11
C SER A 568 -5.27 22.34 -3.94
N GLU A 569 -4.77 22.99 -4.99
CA GLU A 569 -3.50 23.69 -5.00
C GLU A 569 -3.52 24.86 -6.01
N HIS A 570 -2.81 25.94 -5.68
CA HIS A 570 -2.52 27.00 -6.66
C HIS A 570 -1.24 26.66 -7.42
N LEU A 571 -1.33 26.62 -8.75
CA LEU A 571 -0.19 26.29 -9.60
C LEU A 571 0.72 27.51 -9.82
N ASP A 572 0.21 28.73 -9.62
CA ASP A 572 0.93 29.99 -9.77
C ASP A 572 1.03 30.78 -8.44
N PRO A 573 2.12 31.54 -8.21
CA PRO A 573 2.27 32.38 -7.02
C PRO A 573 1.21 33.49 -6.91
N GLU A 574 0.68 33.96 -8.03
CA GLU A 574 -0.34 35.02 -8.09
C GLU A 574 -1.78 34.52 -7.84
N HIS A 575 -1.97 33.20 -7.66
CA HIS A 575 -3.25 32.55 -7.40
C HIS A 575 -4.30 32.75 -8.52
N ASN A 576 -3.85 32.86 -9.78
CA ASN A 576 -4.73 32.91 -10.95
C ASN A 576 -5.10 31.52 -11.49
N VAL A 577 -4.35 30.49 -11.14
CA VAL A 577 -4.51 29.12 -11.62
C VAL A 577 -4.67 28.20 -10.43
N GLN A 578 -5.86 27.65 -10.26
CA GLN A 578 -6.18 26.70 -9.20
C GLN A 578 -6.49 25.35 -9.83
N LEU A 579 -5.83 24.31 -9.34
CA LEU A 579 -6.15 22.93 -9.66
C LEU A 579 -6.83 22.29 -8.46
N LYS A 580 -7.99 21.68 -8.68
CA LYS A 580 -8.59 20.74 -7.75
C LYS A 580 -8.57 19.35 -8.36
N TRP A 581 -8.37 18.32 -7.55
CA TRP A 581 -8.40 16.94 -8.02
C TRP A 581 -8.84 15.94 -6.95
N GLY A 582 -9.20 14.75 -7.41
CA GLY A 582 -9.42 13.54 -6.62
C GLY A 582 -9.24 12.34 -7.54
N PHE A 583 -8.94 11.17 -6.99
CA PHE A 583 -8.67 9.97 -7.78
C PHE A 583 -9.38 8.75 -7.20
N ASP A 584 -9.60 7.76 -8.06
CA ASP A 584 -10.17 6.46 -7.73
C ASP A 584 -9.16 5.39 -8.17
N GLU A 585 -8.41 4.84 -7.21
CA GLU A 585 -7.41 3.80 -7.50
C GLU A 585 -8.05 2.49 -7.99
N ILE A 586 -9.33 2.22 -7.67
CA ILE A 586 -10.03 1.01 -8.14
C ILE A 586 -10.38 1.15 -9.62
N GLN A 587 -10.88 2.31 -10.01
CA GLN A 587 -11.17 2.61 -11.42
C GLN A 587 -9.93 3.00 -12.22
N GLY A 588 -8.81 3.28 -11.54
CA GLY A 588 -7.60 3.79 -12.16
C GLY A 588 -7.82 5.15 -12.82
N THR A 589 -8.62 6.05 -12.23
CA THR A 589 -8.93 7.37 -12.82
C THR A 589 -8.64 8.52 -11.86
N ILE A 590 -8.39 9.69 -12.43
CA ILE A 590 -8.22 10.95 -11.72
C ILE A 590 -9.13 12.03 -12.32
N LEU A 591 -9.90 12.67 -11.45
CA LEU A 591 -10.80 13.77 -11.76
C LEU A 591 -10.07 15.08 -11.48
N PHE A 592 -10.08 15.99 -12.43
CA PHE A 592 -9.50 17.32 -12.33
C PHE A 592 -10.54 18.41 -12.53
N GLU A 593 -10.38 19.52 -11.84
CA GLU A 593 -11.03 20.80 -12.10
C GLU A 593 -9.97 21.91 -12.09
N LEU A 594 -9.69 22.46 -13.27
CA LEU A 594 -8.79 23.59 -13.45
C LEU A 594 -9.60 24.89 -13.53
N THR A 595 -9.35 25.81 -12.61
CA THR A 595 -9.92 27.16 -12.61
C THR A 595 -8.82 28.17 -12.94
N VAL A 596 -9.02 28.96 -14.00
CA VAL A 596 -8.08 29.99 -14.42
C VAL A 596 -8.78 31.35 -14.50
N ASN A 597 -8.16 32.39 -13.95
CA ASN A 597 -8.61 33.79 -14.08
C ASN A 597 -8.36 34.32 -15.50
N THR A 598 -9.13 33.84 -16.46
CA THR A 598 -9.17 34.32 -17.84
C THR A 598 -10.55 34.14 -18.48
N SER A 599 -10.77 34.79 -19.62
CA SER A 599 -11.91 34.59 -20.54
C SER A 599 -11.44 34.06 -21.90
N GLY A 600 -10.52 33.12 -21.87
CA GLY A 600 -9.93 32.54 -23.07
C GLY A 600 -9.55 31.09 -22.85
N TRP A 601 -8.73 30.56 -23.76
CA TRP A 601 -8.29 29.17 -23.69
C TRP A 601 -7.42 28.92 -22.44
N VAL A 602 -7.55 27.72 -21.88
CA VAL A 602 -6.73 27.20 -20.79
C VAL A 602 -6.11 25.88 -21.21
N GLY A 603 -4.86 25.67 -20.80
CA GLY A 603 -4.10 24.45 -21.05
C GLY A 603 -3.52 23.91 -19.75
N PHE A 604 -3.56 22.60 -19.59
CA PHE A 604 -3.02 21.86 -18.45
C PHE A 604 -2.40 20.56 -18.91
N GLY A 605 -1.32 20.13 -18.29
CA GLY A 605 -0.68 18.89 -18.68
C GLY A 605 0.39 18.39 -17.72
N PHE A 606 0.93 17.23 -18.05
CA PHE A 606 2.03 16.57 -17.37
C PHE A 606 3.27 16.70 -18.22
N SER A 607 4.42 16.90 -17.58
CA SER A 607 5.69 17.05 -18.28
C SER A 607 6.78 16.24 -17.59
N PRO A 608 7.68 15.56 -18.33
CA PRO A 608 8.81 14.89 -17.73
C PRO A 608 9.78 15.89 -17.08
N LYS A 609 9.91 17.09 -17.65
CA LYS A 609 10.92 18.10 -17.26
C LYS A 609 10.32 19.46 -16.90
N GLY A 610 9.00 19.54 -16.76
CA GLY A 610 8.33 20.82 -16.54
C GLY A 610 8.28 21.78 -17.74
N GLY A 611 8.68 21.33 -18.93
CA GLY A 611 8.59 22.08 -20.20
C GLY A 611 7.61 21.43 -21.19
N MET A 612 7.46 22.00 -22.39
CA MET A 612 6.53 21.44 -23.39
C MET A 612 7.03 20.14 -24.01
N THR A 613 8.34 19.91 -24.11
CA THR A 613 8.86 18.75 -24.84
C THR A 613 8.58 17.44 -24.09
N GLY A 614 7.88 16.52 -24.75
CA GLY A 614 7.40 15.26 -24.19
C GLY A 614 6.21 15.42 -23.24
N ALA A 615 5.51 16.55 -23.27
CA ALA A 615 4.37 16.80 -22.39
C ALA A 615 3.07 16.26 -22.98
N ASP A 616 2.24 15.72 -22.09
CA ASP A 616 0.88 15.27 -22.28
C ASP A 616 -0.05 16.41 -21.80
N VAL A 617 -0.93 16.94 -22.66
CA VAL A 617 -1.59 18.24 -22.46
C VAL A 617 -3.04 18.24 -22.95
N VAL A 618 -3.96 18.71 -22.12
CA VAL A 618 -5.31 19.12 -22.54
C VAL A 618 -5.40 20.62 -22.74
N ILE A 619 -6.11 21.02 -23.80
CA ILE A 619 -6.44 22.43 -24.08
C ILE A 619 -7.95 22.57 -24.31
N GLY A 620 -8.57 23.56 -23.66
CA GLY A 620 -9.99 23.87 -23.86
C GLY A 620 -10.36 25.32 -23.56
N GLY A 621 -11.57 25.72 -23.96
CA GLY A 621 -12.12 27.07 -23.77
C GLY A 621 -13.58 27.16 -24.23
N VAL A 622 -14.20 28.34 -24.12
CA VAL A 622 -15.60 28.60 -24.51
C VAL A 622 -15.63 29.63 -25.65
N GLY A 623 -15.51 29.15 -26.88
CA GLY A 623 -15.56 30.00 -28.06
C GLY A 623 -16.98 30.40 -28.50
N PRO A 624 -17.11 31.20 -29.57
CA PRO A 624 -18.41 31.65 -30.11
C PRO A 624 -19.35 30.51 -30.54
N SER A 625 -18.79 29.33 -30.85
CA SER A 625 -19.53 28.12 -31.27
C SER A 625 -19.85 27.16 -30.13
N GLY A 626 -19.49 27.50 -28.89
CA GLY A 626 -19.59 26.62 -27.72
C GLY A 626 -18.23 26.19 -27.18
N SER A 627 -18.24 25.24 -26.25
CA SER A 627 -17.02 24.69 -25.65
C SER A 627 -16.22 23.85 -26.65
N TYR A 628 -14.89 23.94 -26.56
CA TYR A 628 -13.96 23.05 -27.24
C TYR A 628 -12.97 22.49 -26.23
N PHE A 629 -12.54 21.25 -26.44
CA PHE A 629 -11.60 20.53 -25.61
C PHE A 629 -10.89 19.51 -26.48
N THR A 630 -9.57 19.46 -26.38
CA THR A 630 -8.73 18.52 -27.13
C THR A 630 -7.60 18.04 -26.26
N ASP A 631 -7.42 16.74 -26.25
CA ASP A 631 -6.24 16.03 -25.78
C ASP A 631 -5.12 16.12 -26.83
N ARG A 632 -3.89 16.35 -26.36
CA ARG A 632 -2.74 16.76 -27.17
C ARG A 632 -1.45 16.29 -26.54
N HIS A 633 -0.45 16.12 -27.38
CA HIS A 633 0.93 15.86 -26.96
C HIS A 633 1.89 16.86 -27.60
N ALA A 634 2.98 17.17 -26.89
CA ALA A 634 3.92 18.20 -27.30
C ALA A 634 5.32 17.62 -27.55
N GLY A 635 5.67 17.42 -28.83
CA GLY A 635 7.01 16.96 -29.22
C GLY A 635 8.13 18.00 -29.06
N GLY A 636 7.81 19.26 -28.72
CA GLY A 636 8.76 20.36 -28.63
C GLY A 636 8.13 21.68 -28.20
N ASN A 637 8.88 22.79 -28.34
CA ASN A 637 8.39 24.15 -28.04
C ASN A 637 7.57 24.73 -29.21
N ALA A 638 6.55 24.01 -29.65
CA ALA A 638 5.62 24.37 -30.72
C ALA A 638 4.17 24.12 -30.28
N MET A 639 3.19 24.45 -31.13
CA MET A 639 1.78 24.14 -30.85
C MET A 639 1.62 22.62 -30.63
N PRO A 640 1.06 22.17 -29.49
CA PRO A 640 0.85 20.74 -29.23
C PRO A 640 -0.03 20.10 -30.29
N GLU A 641 0.38 18.94 -30.78
CA GLU A 641 -0.32 18.16 -31.79
C GLU A 641 -1.55 17.50 -31.14
N ILE A 642 -2.66 17.41 -31.88
CA ILE A 642 -3.85 16.72 -31.36
C ILE A 642 -3.54 15.24 -31.30
N ASP A 643 -3.77 14.65 -30.14
CA ASP A 643 -3.53 13.22 -29.94
C ASP A 643 -4.53 12.41 -30.79
N GLN A 644 -4.06 11.30 -31.37
CA GLN A 644 -4.89 10.38 -32.13
C GLN A 644 -5.91 9.67 -31.24
N GLN A 645 -5.55 9.42 -29.98
CA GLN A 645 -6.48 8.97 -28.97
C GLN A 645 -6.84 10.16 -28.09
N GLN A 646 -8.03 10.13 -27.49
CA GLN A 646 -8.48 11.22 -26.62
C GLN A 646 -8.76 10.59 -25.26
N ASN A 647 -7.70 10.40 -24.50
CA ASN A 647 -7.69 9.68 -23.22
C ASN A 647 -8.22 10.55 -22.07
N TYR A 648 -8.34 11.85 -22.32
CA TYR A 648 -9.03 12.78 -21.44
C TYR A 648 -10.48 12.97 -21.85
N GLN A 649 -11.37 12.84 -20.87
CA GLN A 649 -12.79 13.07 -21.09
C GLN A 649 -13.22 14.37 -20.42
N LEU A 650 -13.68 15.33 -21.22
CA LEU A 650 -14.31 16.55 -20.72
C LEU A 650 -15.64 16.23 -20.03
N LEU A 651 -15.81 16.73 -18.81
CA LEU A 651 -17.08 16.64 -18.07
C LEU A 651 -17.85 17.96 -18.13
N SER A 652 -17.16 19.08 -17.91
CA SER A 652 -17.76 20.41 -18.05
C SER A 652 -16.70 21.46 -18.35
N LEU A 653 -17.05 22.44 -19.19
CA LEU A 653 -16.21 23.61 -19.44
C LEU A 653 -17.10 24.85 -19.44
N THR A 654 -16.83 25.78 -18.54
CA THR A 654 -17.64 26.99 -18.37
C THR A 654 -16.77 28.22 -18.28
N GLU A 655 -17.30 29.33 -18.77
CA GLU A 655 -16.67 30.64 -18.62
C GLU A 655 -17.67 31.60 -17.98
N SER A 656 -17.30 32.18 -16.84
CA SER A 656 -18.11 33.17 -16.16
C SER A 656 -17.25 34.10 -15.30
N ASN A 657 -17.63 35.39 -15.22
CA ASN A 657 -16.97 36.38 -14.37
C ASN A 657 -15.45 36.51 -14.59
N GLY A 658 -14.97 36.38 -15.83
CA GLY A 658 -13.54 36.43 -16.14
C GLY A 658 -12.75 35.21 -15.68
N LYS A 659 -13.43 34.07 -15.49
CA LYS A 659 -12.82 32.78 -15.15
C LYS A 659 -13.27 31.70 -16.12
N THR A 660 -12.32 30.88 -16.58
CA THR A 660 -12.55 29.65 -17.32
C THR A 660 -12.33 28.48 -16.36
N VAL A 661 -13.35 27.62 -16.22
CA VAL A 661 -13.32 26.42 -15.37
C VAL A 661 -13.47 25.19 -16.27
N MET A 662 -12.46 24.33 -16.25
CA MET A 662 -12.38 23.11 -17.07
C MET A 662 -12.29 21.89 -16.17
N LYS A 663 -13.31 21.03 -16.23
CA LYS A 663 -13.41 19.80 -15.45
C LYS A 663 -13.36 18.58 -16.36
N PHE A 664 -12.47 17.64 -16.07
CA PHE A 664 -12.18 16.50 -16.93
C PHE A 664 -11.65 15.32 -16.11
N VAL A 665 -11.73 14.12 -16.69
CA VAL A 665 -11.17 12.89 -16.10
C VAL A 665 -10.12 12.30 -17.03
N LYS A 666 -9.06 11.74 -16.44
CA LYS A 666 -8.00 10.97 -17.13
C LYS A 666 -7.84 9.63 -16.43
N PHE A 667 -7.47 8.58 -17.15
CA PHE A 667 -6.93 7.38 -16.53
C PHE A 667 -5.52 7.63 -15.96
N ILE A 668 -5.24 7.05 -14.80
CA ILE A 668 -3.93 7.06 -14.14
C ILE A 668 -2.90 6.46 -15.09
N ASP A 669 -3.23 5.32 -15.70
CA ASP A 669 -2.52 4.77 -16.84
C ASP A 669 -3.48 4.72 -18.03
N SER A 670 -3.23 5.55 -19.03
CA SER A 670 -4.09 5.68 -20.21
C SER A 670 -3.63 4.84 -21.37
N CYS A 671 -2.43 4.24 -21.27
CA CYS A 671 -1.94 3.28 -22.24
C CYS A 671 -1.72 3.84 -23.64
N ASP A 672 -1.75 5.16 -23.76
CA ASP A 672 -1.24 5.90 -24.89
C ASP A 672 0.25 6.20 -24.67
N LYS A 673 1.06 5.96 -25.70
CA LYS A 673 2.49 6.28 -25.73
C LYS A 673 2.76 7.80 -25.68
N ASP A 674 1.78 8.60 -26.08
CA ASP A 674 1.85 10.05 -26.14
C ASP A 674 1.33 10.70 -24.84
N ASP A 675 0.70 9.90 -23.96
CA ASP A 675 0.30 10.26 -22.60
C ASP A 675 1.36 9.92 -21.55
N LEU A 676 1.32 10.62 -20.42
CA LEU A 676 2.10 10.27 -19.24
C LEU A 676 1.25 9.54 -18.21
N THR A 677 1.78 8.42 -17.70
CA THR A 677 1.23 7.67 -16.58
C THR A 677 1.42 8.45 -15.28
N ILE A 678 0.35 8.56 -14.50
CA ILE A 678 0.40 9.15 -13.17
C ILE A 678 0.91 8.10 -12.19
N THR A 679 2.00 8.42 -11.50
CA THR A 679 2.65 7.48 -10.56
C THR A 679 2.46 7.92 -9.12
N ASP A 680 2.93 7.10 -8.19
CA ASP A 680 2.94 7.39 -6.77
C ASP A 680 4.15 8.26 -6.34
N LEU A 681 4.91 8.75 -7.32
CA LEU A 681 5.99 9.71 -7.21
C LEU A 681 5.52 11.12 -7.63
N PRO A 682 6.20 12.19 -7.16
CA PRO A 682 5.94 13.55 -7.64
C PRO A 682 6.10 13.67 -9.16
N MET A 683 5.25 14.47 -9.78
CA MET A 683 5.26 14.75 -11.22
C MET A 683 5.20 16.25 -11.48
N LYS A 684 5.77 16.70 -12.60
CA LYS A 684 5.77 18.12 -12.98
C LYS A 684 4.52 18.42 -13.83
N LEU A 685 3.62 19.22 -13.27
CA LEU A 685 2.43 19.73 -13.92
C LEU A 685 2.77 21.04 -14.62
N ILE A 686 2.23 21.26 -15.83
CA ILE A 686 2.38 22.50 -16.58
C ILE A 686 1.01 23.11 -16.85
N TYR A 687 0.96 24.44 -16.89
CA TYR A 687 -0.24 25.18 -17.27
C TYR A 687 0.10 26.33 -18.20
N ALA A 688 -0.87 26.73 -19.03
CA ALA A 688 -0.79 27.94 -19.85
C ALA A 688 -2.20 28.48 -20.13
N TYR A 689 -2.32 29.77 -20.42
CA TYR A 689 -3.62 30.35 -20.77
C TYR A 689 -3.54 31.60 -21.67
N GLY A 690 -4.57 31.75 -22.49
CA GLY A 690 -4.80 32.90 -23.37
C GLY A 690 -5.77 33.91 -22.79
N GLN A 691 -5.78 35.12 -23.33
CA GLN A 691 -6.79 36.15 -23.02
C GLN A 691 -8.02 36.07 -23.93
N THR A 692 -7.93 35.27 -25.01
CA THR A 692 -8.98 34.98 -25.98
C THR A 692 -8.98 33.48 -26.26
N ASP A 693 -9.99 32.96 -26.94
CA ASP A 693 -10.06 31.56 -27.40
C ASP A 693 -9.21 31.25 -28.65
N ASP A 694 -8.48 32.23 -29.18
CA ASP A 694 -7.50 31.99 -30.23
C ASP A 694 -6.24 31.37 -29.62
N ILE A 695 -6.09 30.05 -29.76
CA ILE A 695 -4.95 29.30 -29.21
C ILE A 695 -3.66 29.79 -29.88
N THR A 696 -2.91 30.61 -29.14
CA THR A 696 -1.73 31.35 -29.60
C THR A 696 -0.68 31.39 -28.49
N TYR A 697 0.51 31.94 -28.78
CA TYR A 697 1.60 32.00 -27.82
C TYR A 697 1.21 32.76 -26.53
N HIS A 698 1.31 32.07 -25.39
CA HIS A 698 0.84 32.53 -24.06
C HIS A 698 1.81 33.48 -23.34
N SER A 699 3.04 33.69 -23.86
CA SER A 699 4.07 34.52 -23.21
C SER A 699 4.28 34.09 -21.74
N THR A 700 4.24 35.04 -20.78
CA THR A 700 4.43 34.79 -19.35
C THR A 700 3.23 34.13 -18.64
N ARG A 701 2.09 33.93 -19.32
CA ARG A 701 0.90 33.26 -18.73
C ARG A 701 1.03 31.73 -18.80
N ARG A 702 2.06 31.23 -18.15
CA ARG A 702 2.43 29.82 -18.09
C ARG A 702 3.21 29.55 -16.82
N GLY A 703 3.27 28.29 -16.40
CA GLY A 703 4.14 27.89 -15.32
C GLY A 703 4.17 26.38 -15.14
N THR A 704 4.94 25.98 -14.13
CA THR A 704 5.20 24.58 -13.80
C THR A 704 5.14 24.44 -12.29
N LYS A 705 4.56 23.33 -11.81
CA LYS A 705 4.48 22.97 -10.41
C LYS A 705 4.70 21.47 -10.27
N GLU A 706 5.50 21.02 -9.32
CA GLU A 706 5.61 19.58 -9.03
C GLU A 706 4.69 19.22 -7.86
N LEU A 707 3.96 18.12 -8.01
CA LEU A 707 3.00 17.61 -7.04
C LEU A 707 2.98 16.09 -7.10
N ASN A 708 2.77 15.44 -5.96
CA ASN A 708 2.39 14.03 -5.92
C ASN A 708 0.86 13.94 -5.89
N LEU A 709 0.24 13.64 -7.03
CA LEU A 709 -1.22 13.67 -7.17
C LEU A 709 -1.91 12.53 -6.42
N LEU A 710 -1.29 11.35 -6.33
CA LEU A 710 -1.85 10.17 -5.67
C LEU A 710 -1.57 10.13 -4.16
N LYS A 711 -0.58 10.90 -3.69
CA LYS A 711 -0.25 10.96 -2.25
C LYS A 711 -0.08 12.39 -1.75
N TYR A 712 -0.97 13.26 -2.18
CA TYR A 712 -0.97 14.66 -1.76
C TYR A 712 -1.30 14.79 -0.28
N MET A 713 -0.54 15.64 0.42
CA MET A 713 -0.83 16.00 1.81
C MET A 713 -1.48 17.40 1.83
N PRO A 714 -2.77 17.52 2.20
CA PRO A 714 -3.46 18.80 2.23
C PRO A 714 -2.79 19.82 3.16
N ARG A 715 -2.73 21.07 2.71
CA ARG A 715 -2.27 22.20 3.52
C ARG A 715 -3.31 22.58 4.55
N VAL A 716 -2.92 22.66 5.81
CA VAL A 716 -3.78 23.18 6.88
C VAL A 716 -3.28 24.55 7.27
N THR A 717 -4.04 25.58 6.91
CA THR A 717 -3.73 26.97 7.27
C THR A 717 -4.40 27.30 8.60
N PRO A 718 -3.66 27.47 9.71
CA PRO A 718 -4.26 27.86 10.98
C PRO A 718 -4.84 29.29 10.86
N PRO A 719 -6.01 29.56 11.43
CA PRO A 719 -6.56 30.91 11.50
C PRO A 719 -5.66 31.79 12.38
N ASN A 720 -5.03 32.81 11.78
CA ASN A 720 -4.03 33.75 12.36
C ASN A 720 -2.57 33.26 12.32
N SER A 721 -1.93 33.41 11.15
CA SER A 721 -0.53 33.08 10.96
C SER A 721 0.40 34.22 11.38
N ASN A 722 1.13 34.06 12.49
CA ASN A 722 2.26 34.93 12.84
C ASN A 722 3.53 34.42 12.14
N PHE A 723 4.39 35.33 11.69
CA PHE A 723 5.64 34.99 11.02
C PHE A 723 6.79 35.92 11.39
N PHE A 724 8.01 35.48 11.12
CA PHE A 724 9.22 36.30 11.15
C PHE A 724 10.14 35.94 9.98
N ASP A 725 11.01 36.88 9.61
CA ASP A 725 11.91 36.75 8.47
C ASP A 725 13.37 36.70 8.94
N ILE A 726 14.17 35.82 8.33
CA ILE A 726 15.63 35.86 8.41
C ILE A 726 16.14 36.07 6.99
N THR A 727 16.59 37.30 6.70
CA THR A 727 17.02 37.74 5.36
C THR A 727 18.37 38.44 5.38
N MET A 728 19.00 38.49 4.21
CA MET A 728 20.10 39.40 3.94
C MET A 728 19.63 40.86 4.01
N VAL A 729 20.54 41.76 4.38
CA VAL A 729 20.22 43.19 4.55
C VAL A 729 21.13 44.03 3.69
N ASN A 730 20.60 44.53 2.58
CA ASN A 730 21.27 45.35 1.57
C ASN A 730 22.62 44.76 1.11
N PHE A 731 22.69 43.45 0.99
CA PHE A 731 23.92 42.76 0.58
C PHE A 731 24.23 43.07 -0.88
N THR A 732 25.45 43.51 -1.19
CA THR A 732 25.88 43.74 -2.57
C THR A 732 26.56 42.50 -3.11
N VAL A 733 25.89 41.80 -4.02
CA VAL A 733 26.37 40.53 -4.59
C VAL A 733 27.66 40.76 -5.37
N PRO A 734 28.75 40.05 -5.06
CA PRO A 734 29.99 40.15 -5.81
C PRO A 734 29.84 39.77 -7.29
N ALA A 735 30.66 40.39 -8.14
CA ALA A 735 30.70 40.13 -9.58
C ALA A 735 31.57 38.92 -9.94
N ASN A 736 31.49 37.85 -9.15
CA ASN A 736 32.06 36.53 -9.47
C ASN A 736 30.94 35.58 -9.90
N GLN A 737 31.29 34.39 -10.41
CA GLN A 737 30.29 33.46 -10.95
C GLN A 737 29.48 32.76 -9.86
N THR A 738 30.13 32.37 -8.78
CA THR A 738 29.53 31.67 -7.63
C THR A 738 29.99 32.39 -6.38
N HIS A 739 29.05 32.72 -5.48
CA HIS A 739 29.35 33.27 -4.17
C HIS A 739 28.42 32.70 -3.12
N TYR A 740 28.99 32.28 -1.99
CA TYR A 740 28.25 31.83 -0.82
C TYR A 740 28.39 32.89 0.26
N HIS A 741 27.27 33.44 0.71
CA HIS A 741 27.26 34.46 1.76
C HIS A 741 26.55 33.95 3.01
N CYS A 742 27.18 34.16 4.16
CA CYS A 742 26.75 33.63 5.44
C CYS A 742 26.46 34.77 6.42
N LYS A 743 25.23 34.79 6.92
CA LYS A 743 24.78 35.71 7.96
C LYS A 743 24.37 34.94 9.21
N ILE A 744 25.09 35.14 10.31
CA ILE A 744 24.76 34.61 11.63
C ILE A 744 23.98 35.66 12.41
N THR A 745 22.76 35.30 12.84
CA THR A 745 21.84 36.20 13.55
C THR A 745 20.93 35.41 14.50
N LYS A 746 20.22 36.12 15.38
CA LYS A 746 19.23 35.51 16.29
C LYS A 746 17.85 35.45 15.66
N ALA A 747 17.13 34.37 15.93
CA ALA A 747 15.69 34.34 15.71
C ALA A 747 14.96 35.10 16.84
N PRO A 748 13.69 35.51 16.65
CA PRO A 748 12.90 36.08 17.73
C PRO A 748 12.83 35.17 18.96
N THR A 749 12.87 35.76 20.15
CA THR A 749 12.73 35.02 21.39
C THR A 749 11.26 34.82 21.74
N PHE A 750 10.90 33.60 22.13
CA PHE A 750 9.54 33.24 22.54
C PHE A 750 9.56 32.75 23.99
N GLY A 751 8.62 33.23 24.81
CA GLY A 751 8.52 32.88 26.23
C GLY A 751 8.15 31.40 26.49
N SER A 752 7.64 30.71 25.47
CA SER A 752 7.34 29.27 25.48
C SER A 752 7.78 28.64 24.15
N LYS A 753 7.90 27.31 24.14
CA LYS A 753 8.15 26.56 22.91
C LYS A 753 7.02 26.80 21.90
N GLN A 754 7.39 26.94 20.64
CA GLN A 754 6.53 27.09 19.47
C GLN A 754 6.94 26.06 18.42
N HIS A 755 6.06 25.82 17.44
CA HIS A 755 6.37 25.06 16.24
C HIS A 755 6.30 25.96 15.01
N ILE A 756 7.36 25.95 14.21
CA ILE A 756 7.31 26.42 12.83
C ILE A 756 6.59 25.35 12.02
N TYR A 757 5.50 25.75 11.36
CA TYR A 757 4.68 24.86 10.56
C TYR A 757 4.77 25.14 9.06
N ARG A 758 5.38 26.26 8.66
CA ARG A 758 5.62 26.63 7.27
C ARG A 758 6.88 27.48 7.12
N VAL A 759 7.64 27.21 6.06
CA VAL A 759 8.84 27.96 5.65
C VAL A 759 8.64 28.44 4.22
N GLU A 760 8.86 29.72 3.96
CA GLU A 760 8.63 30.34 2.66
C GLU A 760 9.85 31.13 2.18
N PRO A 761 10.29 30.99 0.92
CA PRO A 761 11.38 31.78 0.39
C PRO A 761 10.95 33.25 0.17
N VAL A 762 11.80 34.18 0.57
CA VAL A 762 11.65 35.61 0.28
C VAL A 762 12.76 35.99 -0.68
N ILE A 763 12.47 36.04 -1.98
CA ILE A 763 13.48 36.23 -3.03
C ILE A 763 13.33 37.59 -3.70
N LYS A 764 14.41 38.40 -3.68
CA LYS A 764 14.47 39.70 -4.36
C LYS A 764 15.07 39.58 -5.77
N ASN A 765 16.13 38.81 -5.93
CA ASN A 765 16.83 38.61 -7.21
C ASN A 765 16.71 37.13 -7.63
N VAL A 766 15.57 36.78 -8.24
CA VAL A 766 15.25 35.41 -8.68
C VAL A 766 16.29 34.87 -9.69
N ASP A 767 16.94 35.76 -10.44
CA ASP A 767 17.99 35.42 -11.40
C ASP A 767 19.37 35.13 -10.77
N LEU A 768 19.55 35.40 -9.46
CA LEU A 768 20.82 35.23 -8.76
C LEU A 768 20.76 34.21 -7.63
N VAL A 769 19.68 34.17 -6.85
CA VAL A 769 19.59 33.31 -5.66
C VAL A 769 19.26 31.89 -6.08
N HIS A 770 20.21 30.99 -5.87
CA HIS A 770 20.11 29.59 -6.31
C HIS A 770 19.60 28.66 -5.20
N HIS A 771 20.12 28.78 -3.98
CA HIS A 771 19.59 28.07 -2.82
C HIS A 771 19.81 28.84 -1.52
N LEU A 772 19.00 28.49 -0.52
CA LEU A 772 19.00 29.07 0.82
C LEU A 772 19.04 27.93 1.84
N LEU A 773 19.96 28.02 2.79
CA LEU A 773 20.06 27.07 3.90
C LEU A 773 20.05 27.84 5.21
N LEU A 774 19.30 27.37 6.19
CA LEU A 774 19.38 27.86 7.56
C LEU A 774 19.95 26.77 8.44
N TYR A 775 21.01 27.10 9.18
CA TYR A 775 21.62 26.22 10.16
C TYR A 775 21.43 26.74 11.57
N ARG A 776 21.27 25.85 12.55
CA ARG A 776 21.40 26.15 13.97
C ARG A 776 22.86 26.06 14.37
N CYS A 777 23.32 27.05 15.13
CA CYS A 777 24.69 27.12 15.62
C CYS A 777 24.83 26.45 17.00
N PRO A 778 26.00 25.88 17.32
CA PRO A 778 26.29 25.37 18.65
C PRO A 778 26.36 26.52 19.68
N PRO A 779 26.21 26.22 20.99
CA PRO A 779 26.29 27.24 22.05
C PRO A 779 27.61 28.02 22.13
N THR A 780 28.66 27.56 21.47
CA THR A 780 29.96 28.25 21.38
C THR A 780 29.92 29.50 20.51
N VAL A 781 28.93 29.62 19.61
CA VAL A 781 28.73 30.80 18.77
C VAL A 781 27.92 31.83 19.55
N THR A 782 28.54 32.97 19.85
CA THR A 782 27.95 34.00 20.73
C THR A 782 27.75 35.36 20.07
N GLU A 783 28.19 35.55 18.83
CA GLU A 783 28.20 36.84 18.13
C GLU A 783 27.54 36.73 16.75
N GLU A 784 26.94 37.83 16.29
CA GLU A 784 26.45 37.95 14.91
C GLU A 784 27.62 38.14 13.95
N LEU A 785 27.52 37.56 12.76
CA LEU A 785 28.54 37.63 11.71
C LEU A 785 27.89 37.80 10.34
N ASP A 786 28.56 38.49 9.43
CA ASP A 786 28.12 38.70 8.06
C ASP A 786 29.34 38.63 7.13
N VAL A 787 29.59 37.46 6.55
CA VAL A 787 30.87 37.10 5.91
C VAL A 787 30.65 36.18 4.71
N GLU A 788 31.66 36.08 3.85
CA GLU A 788 31.73 35.00 2.87
C GLU A 788 31.83 33.65 3.59
N CYS A 789 31.00 32.68 3.19
CA CYS A 789 30.98 31.36 3.80
C CYS A 789 32.31 30.62 3.58
N TYR A 790 32.57 29.62 4.43
CA TYR A 790 33.74 28.73 4.35
C TYR A 790 35.09 29.44 4.54
N THR A 791 35.08 30.61 5.18
CA THR A 791 36.30 31.38 5.52
C THR A 791 36.86 31.06 6.91
N GLY A 792 36.23 30.11 7.62
CA GLY A 792 36.75 29.47 8.83
C GLY A 792 36.13 29.94 10.14
N VAL A 793 35.34 31.03 10.13
CA VAL A 793 34.65 31.57 11.32
C VAL A 793 33.20 31.08 11.40
N ASP A 794 32.66 30.60 10.28
CA ASP A 794 31.26 30.22 10.09
C ASP A 794 31.02 28.71 10.12
N GLY A 795 32.08 27.90 10.06
CA GLY A 795 32.04 26.44 9.89
C GLY A 795 31.45 25.64 11.06
N ASP A 796 31.22 26.27 12.21
CA ASP A 796 30.71 25.58 13.40
C ASP A 796 29.18 25.33 13.34
N CYS A 797 28.44 26.09 12.52
CA CYS A 797 26.98 25.97 12.41
C CYS A 797 26.57 24.96 11.32
N MET A 798 26.37 23.70 11.69
CA MET A 798 26.14 22.61 10.72
C MET A 798 24.79 21.89 10.87
N GLU A 799 24.00 22.18 11.90
CA GLU A 799 22.68 21.55 12.07
C GLU A 799 21.65 22.19 11.13
N THR A 800 21.24 21.50 10.08
CA THR A 800 20.29 22.02 9.09
C THR A 800 18.88 22.13 9.68
N VAL A 801 18.28 23.31 9.54
CA VAL A 801 16.95 23.67 10.08
C VAL A 801 15.94 23.96 8.97
N ALA A 802 16.41 24.55 7.87
CA ALA A 802 15.58 24.79 6.69
C ALA A 802 16.42 24.71 5.43
N VAL A 803 15.79 24.22 4.36
CA VAL A 803 16.38 24.04 3.03
C VAL A 803 15.43 24.59 1.98
N TRP A 804 15.98 25.27 0.97
CA TRP A 804 15.24 25.75 -0.20
C TRP A 804 16.18 25.82 -1.40
N GLY A 805 15.68 25.46 -2.58
CA GLY A 805 16.38 25.55 -3.86
C GLY A 805 15.53 26.23 -4.93
N VAL A 806 16.17 26.66 -6.01
CA VAL A 806 15.53 27.29 -7.17
C VAL A 806 14.36 26.45 -7.69
N GLY A 807 13.26 27.11 -8.08
CA GLY A 807 12.02 26.46 -8.48
C GLY A 807 11.12 26.00 -7.32
N GLY A 808 11.66 25.89 -6.10
CA GLY A 808 10.90 25.53 -4.90
C GLY A 808 9.97 26.64 -4.39
N GLY A 809 8.79 26.25 -3.90
CA GLY A 809 7.83 27.15 -3.24
C GLY A 809 7.95 27.19 -1.72
N ALA A 810 6.87 27.63 -1.05
CA ALA A 810 6.74 27.44 0.39
C ALA A 810 6.59 25.95 0.75
N PHE A 811 7.23 25.53 1.83
CA PHE A 811 7.10 24.20 2.40
C PHE A 811 6.27 24.24 3.69
N GLU A 812 5.34 23.32 3.84
CA GLU A 812 4.51 23.17 5.04
C GLU A 812 4.76 21.80 5.68
N PHE A 813 4.95 21.80 7.00
CA PHE A 813 5.13 20.57 7.77
C PHE A 813 3.79 19.84 7.96
N PRO A 814 3.76 18.50 8.07
CA PRO A 814 2.53 17.73 8.32
C PRO A 814 1.95 17.99 9.71
N GLU A 815 0.64 17.80 9.91
CA GLU A 815 -0.04 18.10 11.20
C GLU A 815 0.58 17.42 12.43
N VAL A 816 1.19 16.26 12.25
CA VAL A 816 1.81 15.50 13.34
C VAL A 816 3.16 16.04 13.79
N ALA A 817 3.84 16.87 12.98
CA ALA A 817 5.20 17.32 13.25
C ALA A 817 5.41 18.81 12.98
N GLY A 818 6.22 19.48 13.80
CA GLY A 818 6.60 20.87 13.60
C GLY A 818 8.05 21.11 13.99
N LEU A 819 8.71 22.07 13.34
CA LEU A 819 10.10 22.40 13.65
C LEU A 819 10.13 23.24 14.95
N PRO A 820 10.83 22.79 16.01
CA PRO A 820 10.77 23.45 17.33
C PRO A 820 11.60 24.74 17.39
N ILE A 821 11.02 25.78 18.01
CA ILE A 821 11.68 27.06 18.30
C ILE A 821 11.20 27.65 19.65
N GLY A 822 12.07 28.37 20.37
CA GLY A 822 11.71 29.10 21.60
C GLY A 822 11.58 28.26 22.88
N GLY A 823 11.35 28.92 24.03
CA GLY A 823 11.24 28.26 25.34
C GLY A 823 12.52 27.53 25.77
N ASN A 824 12.39 26.25 26.16
CA ASN A 824 13.53 25.41 26.58
C ASN A 824 14.42 24.94 25.41
N VAL A 825 14.10 25.33 24.17
CA VAL A 825 14.84 24.96 22.95
C VAL A 825 16.05 25.90 22.72
N GLY A 826 16.55 26.59 23.76
CA GLY A 826 17.79 27.39 23.73
C GLY A 826 17.72 28.72 22.94
N ASP A 827 18.48 29.72 23.39
CA ASP A 827 18.69 30.99 22.65
C ASP A 827 19.84 30.83 21.64
N PHE A 828 19.59 30.07 20.57
CA PHE A 828 20.59 29.76 19.55
C PHE A 828 20.73 30.87 18.52
N PHE A 829 21.95 31.03 18.01
CA PHE A 829 22.19 31.73 16.76
C PHE A 829 21.88 30.82 15.56
N TYR A 830 21.49 31.43 14.46
CA TYR A 830 21.22 30.76 13.20
C TYR A 830 22.09 31.35 12.10
N ARG A 831 22.66 30.49 11.25
CA ARG A 831 23.43 30.88 10.05
C ARG A 831 22.54 30.75 8.82
N LEU A 832 22.16 31.87 8.23
CA LEU A 832 21.57 31.90 6.89
C LEU A 832 22.71 31.87 5.86
N GLU A 833 22.73 30.83 5.03
CA GLU A 833 23.62 30.68 3.90
C GLU A 833 22.85 30.90 2.60
N VAL A 834 23.33 31.83 1.78
CA VAL A 834 22.75 32.15 0.47
C VAL A 834 23.78 31.86 -0.60
N HIS A 835 23.44 30.96 -1.52
CA HIS A 835 24.25 30.73 -2.71
C HIS A 835 23.73 31.58 -3.86
N TYR A 836 24.60 32.48 -4.32
CA TYR A 836 24.39 33.30 -5.51
C TYR A 836 25.10 32.70 -6.72
N ASN A 837 24.33 32.37 -7.75
CA ASN A 837 24.82 31.99 -9.08
C ASN A 837 24.69 33.21 -10.02
N ASN A 838 25.80 33.89 -10.31
CA ASN A 838 25.87 35.10 -11.12
C ASN A 838 26.68 34.84 -12.41
N PRO A 839 26.15 34.05 -13.36
CA PRO A 839 26.88 33.62 -14.56
C PRO A 839 27.36 34.79 -15.42
N ASN A 840 26.61 35.90 -15.43
CA ASN A 840 26.94 37.12 -16.16
C ASN A 840 27.92 38.04 -15.43
N LYS A 841 28.33 37.70 -14.19
CA LYS A 841 29.25 38.51 -13.36
C LYS A 841 28.79 39.96 -13.24
N SER A 842 27.47 40.14 -13.10
CA SER A 842 26.85 41.46 -13.01
C SER A 842 27.26 42.13 -11.68
N ALA A 843 27.63 43.40 -11.74
CA ALA A 843 28.06 44.19 -10.58
C ALA A 843 26.94 45.10 -10.06
N GLY A 844 27.01 45.48 -8.77
CA GLY A 844 26.11 46.47 -8.16
C GLY A 844 24.69 45.97 -7.87
N ARG A 845 24.46 44.65 -7.91
CA ARG A 845 23.18 44.03 -7.57
C ARG A 845 23.03 43.96 -6.05
N VAL A 846 21.95 44.52 -5.52
CA VAL A 846 21.67 44.54 -4.08
C VAL A 846 20.56 43.55 -3.76
N ASP A 847 20.86 42.63 -2.85
CA ASP A 847 19.98 41.54 -2.43
C ASP A 847 19.48 41.67 -0.99
N ASN A 848 18.24 41.21 -0.76
CA ASN A 848 17.60 41.15 0.56
C ASN A 848 16.88 39.80 0.73
N SER A 849 17.39 38.75 0.10
CA SER A 849 16.71 37.47 0.05
C SER A 849 16.93 36.65 1.33
N GLY A 850 16.05 35.69 1.60
CA GLY A 850 16.13 34.80 2.76
C GLY A 850 14.88 33.96 2.95
N LEU A 851 14.55 33.63 4.20
CA LEU A 851 13.46 32.73 4.56
C LEU A 851 12.49 33.38 5.55
N ARG A 852 11.19 33.12 5.35
CA ARG A 852 10.10 33.47 6.25
C ARG A 852 9.60 32.23 6.98
N PHE A 853 9.42 32.35 8.28
CA PHE A 853 9.01 31.25 9.16
C PHE A 853 7.67 31.57 9.81
N TYR A 854 6.67 30.76 9.51
CA TYR A 854 5.35 30.84 10.14
C TYR A 854 5.30 29.89 11.34
N HIS A 855 4.85 30.39 12.49
CA HIS A 855 4.91 29.66 13.75
C HIS A 855 3.58 29.70 14.52
N THR A 856 3.40 28.71 15.38
CA THR A 856 2.24 28.56 16.26
C THR A 856 2.64 28.10 17.67
N SER A 857 1.85 28.51 18.66
CA SER A 857 1.95 28.04 20.04
C SER A 857 1.21 26.72 20.27
N GLU A 858 0.36 26.32 19.32
CA GLU A 858 -0.33 25.03 19.32
C GLU A 858 0.65 23.96 18.86
N LEU A 859 1.28 23.30 19.82
CA LEU A 859 2.31 22.30 19.54
C LEU A 859 1.71 21.06 18.89
N ARG A 860 2.35 20.63 17.81
CA ARG A 860 2.10 19.34 17.16
C ARG A 860 2.72 18.21 17.98
N GLN A 861 2.32 16.98 17.67
CA GLN A 861 2.69 15.79 18.45
C GLN A 861 4.21 15.57 18.52
N HIS A 862 4.92 15.84 17.43
CA HIS A 862 6.34 15.57 17.31
C HIS A 862 7.16 16.79 16.92
N ASP A 863 8.40 16.84 17.42
CA ASP A 863 9.41 17.75 16.90
C ASP A 863 10.01 17.18 15.62
N ALA A 864 10.10 18.01 14.59
CA ALA A 864 10.75 17.66 13.33
C ALA A 864 12.24 18.06 13.32
N GLY A 865 13.05 17.26 12.61
CA GLY A 865 14.44 17.54 12.28
C GLY A 865 14.72 17.32 10.79
N ILE A 866 15.88 17.77 10.33
CA ILE A 866 16.34 17.57 8.96
C ILE A 866 17.69 16.85 8.99
N LEU A 867 17.80 15.74 8.26
CA LEU A 867 19.02 14.97 8.11
C LEU A 867 19.56 15.11 6.69
N MET A 868 20.77 15.66 6.54
CA MET A 868 21.49 15.61 5.28
C MET A 868 22.12 14.21 5.07
N THR A 869 21.88 13.60 3.91
CA THR A 869 22.48 12.32 3.51
C THR A 869 22.98 12.36 2.07
N GLY A 870 23.87 11.42 1.71
CA GLY A 870 24.45 11.31 0.38
C GLY A 870 25.98 11.33 0.37
N LEU A 871 26.55 11.90 -0.68
CA LEU A 871 27.99 12.00 -0.87
C LEU A 871 28.51 13.24 -0.15
N ALA A 872 29.53 13.08 0.70
CA ALA A 872 30.16 14.22 1.36
C ALA A 872 30.75 15.19 0.32
N VAL A 873 30.49 16.49 0.50
CA VAL A 873 31.01 17.54 -0.37
C VAL A 873 32.47 17.82 0.02
N ALA A 874 33.39 17.07 -0.60
CA ALA A 874 34.82 17.17 -0.35
C ALA A 874 35.63 16.93 -1.63
N PRO A 875 36.83 17.53 -1.76
CA PRO A 875 37.73 17.24 -2.87
C PRO A 875 38.24 15.80 -2.80
N GLY A 876 38.49 15.18 -3.96
CA GLY A 876 39.06 13.83 -4.06
C GLY A 876 38.22 12.81 -4.83
N TYR A 877 36.99 13.18 -5.20
CA TYR A 877 36.12 12.41 -6.10
C TYR A 877 35.75 13.28 -7.31
N ALA A 878 35.79 12.69 -8.50
CA ALA A 878 35.48 13.39 -9.73
C ALA A 878 34.70 12.52 -10.72
N ILE A 879 33.80 13.18 -11.44
CA ILE A 879 33.04 12.61 -12.55
C ILE A 879 33.87 12.84 -13.83
N PRO A 880 34.11 11.80 -14.66
CA PRO A 880 34.88 11.93 -15.88
C PRO A 880 34.19 12.85 -16.91
N PRO A 881 34.96 13.55 -17.76
CA PRO A 881 34.40 14.27 -18.90
C PRO A 881 33.84 13.29 -19.94
N LYS A 882 32.98 13.80 -20.84
CA LYS A 882 32.43 13.06 -21.99
C LYS A 882 31.56 11.85 -21.63
N ALA A 883 31.11 11.73 -20.39
CA ALA A 883 30.21 10.66 -19.98
C ALA A 883 28.76 11.02 -20.30
N LYS A 884 28.09 10.19 -21.12
CA LYS A 884 26.65 10.30 -21.39
C LYS A 884 25.79 10.04 -20.15
N SER A 885 26.25 9.12 -19.32
CA SER A 885 25.64 8.75 -18.05
C SER A 885 26.75 8.28 -17.12
N PHE A 886 26.79 8.81 -15.90
CA PHE A 886 27.72 8.40 -14.86
C PHE A 886 27.02 8.38 -13.50
N LEU A 887 27.14 7.27 -12.78
CA LEU A 887 26.47 7.03 -11.50
C LEU A 887 27.41 7.31 -10.33
N THR A 888 26.90 8.01 -9.32
CA THR A 888 27.58 8.26 -8.05
C THR A 888 26.68 7.86 -6.90
N TYR A 889 27.29 7.31 -5.86
CA TYR A 889 26.59 6.81 -4.68
C TYR A 889 27.10 7.50 -3.43
N GLY A 890 26.17 7.93 -2.59
CA GLY A 890 26.41 8.34 -1.22
C GLY A 890 25.57 7.49 -0.27
N MET A 891 26.15 7.05 0.85
CA MET A 891 25.51 6.13 1.77
C MET A 891 25.46 6.71 3.19
N CYS A 892 24.32 6.51 3.85
CA CYS A 892 24.20 6.62 5.30
C CYS A 892 23.96 5.22 5.88
N ASP A 893 24.88 4.75 6.72
CA ASP A 893 24.66 3.57 7.54
C ASP A 893 24.20 4.01 8.93
N THR A 894 22.90 3.86 9.18
CA THR A 894 22.25 4.34 10.42
C THR A 894 22.71 3.57 11.65
N ALA A 895 23.40 2.43 11.50
CA ALA A 895 24.05 1.73 12.61
C ALA A 895 25.15 2.58 13.29
N ASN A 896 25.59 3.67 12.67
CA ASN A 896 26.53 4.61 13.26
C ASN A 896 25.86 5.71 14.11
N ILE A 897 24.55 5.92 14.00
CA ILE A 897 23.81 6.93 14.77
C ILE A 897 23.93 6.66 16.30
N PRO A 898 23.78 5.43 16.80
CA PRO A 898 23.97 5.12 18.23
C PRO A 898 25.39 5.36 18.75
N LYS A 899 26.38 5.58 17.88
CA LYS A 899 27.76 5.90 18.30
C LYS A 899 27.95 7.37 18.64
N VAL A 900 27.04 8.24 18.19
CA VAL A 900 27.09 9.69 18.38
C VAL A 900 25.93 10.23 19.24
N LEU A 901 24.87 9.44 19.44
CA LEU A 901 23.72 9.78 20.26
C LEU A 901 23.51 8.75 21.38
N GLU A 902 23.24 9.23 22.60
CA GLU A 902 23.01 8.36 23.78
C GLU A 902 21.65 7.63 23.74
N ALA A 903 20.63 8.26 23.15
CA ALA A 903 19.27 7.72 23.07
C ALA A 903 18.66 7.94 21.67
N PRO A 904 19.23 7.30 20.63
CA PRO A 904 18.70 7.39 19.27
C PRO A 904 17.36 6.67 19.16
N GLN A 905 16.54 7.11 18.21
CA GLN A 905 15.26 6.49 17.86
C GLN A 905 15.21 6.26 16.36
N ASP A 906 14.29 5.40 15.92
CA ASP A 906 14.00 5.20 14.51
C ASP A 906 13.47 6.50 13.88
N LEU A 907 13.89 6.78 12.64
CA LEU A 907 13.52 8.00 11.93
C LEU A 907 12.19 7.80 11.20
N GLN A 908 11.25 8.70 11.45
CA GLN A 908 9.96 8.76 10.77
C GLN A 908 10.03 9.85 9.70
N VAL A 909 10.47 9.46 8.49
CA VAL A 909 10.74 10.38 7.37
C VAL A 909 9.44 10.69 6.64
N PHE A 910 9.12 11.97 6.44
CA PHE A 910 7.85 12.41 5.84
C PHE A 910 8.01 13.27 4.58
N SER A 911 9.17 13.91 4.37
CA SER A 911 9.49 14.66 3.14
C SER A 911 10.97 14.54 2.80
N VAL A 912 11.32 14.76 1.54
CA VAL A 912 12.70 14.73 1.04
C VAL A 912 12.94 15.87 0.06
N MET A 913 14.11 16.51 0.13
CA MET A 913 14.61 17.42 -0.91
C MET A 913 15.85 16.83 -1.57
N LEU A 914 15.88 16.77 -2.90
CA LEU A 914 16.99 16.22 -3.70
C LEU A 914 17.86 17.36 -4.25
N HIS A 915 19.18 17.17 -4.25
CA HIS A 915 20.11 18.23 -4.65
C HIS A 915 21.33 17.72 -5.43
N THR A 916 21.55 18.29 -6.62
CA THR A 916 22.77 18.16 -7.44
C THR A 916 23.07 19.50 -8.14
N HIS A 917 24.15 19.58 -8.93
CA HIS A 917 24.44 20.74 -9.76
C HIS A 917 24.13 20.48 -11.26
N LEU A 918 24.74 21.25 -12.16
CA LEU A 918 24.35 21.38 -13.57
C LEU A 918 24.41 20.07 -14.40
N ALA A 919 25.22 19.09 -14.00
CA ALA A 919 25.34 17.80 -14.69
C ALA A 919 24.31 16.77 -14.20
N GLY A 920 23.65 17.00 -13.06
CA GLY A 920 22.65 16.07 -12.53
C GLY A 920 21.47 15.86 -13.47
N ARG A 921 21.03 14.60 -13.60
CA ARG A 921 19.91 14.19 -14.47
C ARG A 921 18.91 13.28 -13.77
N LYS A 922 19.36 12.52 -12.77
CA LYS A 922 18.51 11.64 -11.96
C LYS A 922 19.01 11.59 -10.53
N VAL A 923 18.12 11.53 -9.56
CA VAL A 923 18.46 11.35 -8.15
C VAL A 923 17.49 10.38 -7.50
N ARG A 924 17.98 9.39 -6.75
CA ARG A 924 17.17 8.42 -6.01
C ARG A 924 17.69 8.25 -4.60
N VAL A 925 16.80 7.92 -3.66
CA VAL A 925 17.13 7.62 -2.27
C VAL A 925 16.59 6.23 -1.93
N GLY A 926 17.43 5.20 -2.06
CA GLY A 926 17.09 3.82 -1.72
C GLY A 926 17.15 3.56 -0.21
N HIS A 927 16.24 2.75 0.31
CA HIS A 927 16.17 2.33 1.70
C HIS A 927 16.39 0.82 1.81
N PHE A 928 17.41 0.42 2.55
CA PHE A 928 17.85 -0.96 2.66
C PHE A 928 17.80 -1.46 4.11
N ARG A 929 17.32 -2.69 4.30
CA ARG A 929 17.35 -3.41 5.57
C ARG A 929 17.95 -4.79 5.33
N GLU A 930 18.95 -5.16 6.12
CA GLU A 930 19.62 -6.46 6.03
C GLU A 930 20.15 -6.79 4.61
N GLY A 931 20.59 -5.76 3.87
CA GLY A 931 21.12 -5.90 2.52
C GLY A 931 20.08 -5.99 1.40
N LYS A 932 18.78 -5.99 1.71
CA LYS A 932 17.70 -5.93 0.72
C LYS A 932 17.15 -4.50 0.63
N GLN A 933 16.88 -4.03 -0.58
CA GLN A 933 16.13 -2.78 -0.77
C GLN A 933 14.68 -3.04 -0.39
N ILE A 934 14.16 -2.29 0.59
CA ILE A 934 12.79 -2.43 1.08
C ILE A 934 11.88 -1.27 0.65
N ASP A 935 12.45 -0.16 0.21
CA ASP A 935 11.71 1.00 -0.28
C ASP A 935 12.62 1.97 -1.08
N LEU A 936 12.01 2.93 -1.79
CA LEU A 936 12.62 4.16 -2.28
C LEU A 936 12.03 5.32 -1.49
N LEU A 937 12.83 6.01 -0.67
CA LEU A 937 12.35 7.18 0.06
C LEU A 937 11.96 8.30 -0.91
N ALA A 938 12.75 8.54 -1.97
CA ALA A 938 12.46 9.52 -3.00
C ALA A 938 13.13 9.14 -4.33
N ALA A 939 12.56 9.56 -5.46
CA ALA A 939 13.14 9.39 -6.79
C ALA A 939 12.70 10.53 -7.72
N ASP A 940 13.66 11.14 -8.42
CA ASP A 940 13.42 12.01 -9.58
C ASP A 940 14.24 11.46 -10.77
N GLU A 941 13.54 10.86 -11.73
CA GLU A 941 14.10 10.28 -12.95
C GLU A 941 14.44 11.31 -14.03
N ASN A 942 13.98 12.55 -13.85
CA ASN A 942 14.11 13.66 -14.79
C ASN A 942 14.51 14.94 -14.05
N TYR A 943 15.49 14.79 -13.16
CA TYR A 943 15.98 15.86 -12.31
C TYR A 943 16.40 17.07 -13.14
N ASP A 944 15.88 18.24 -12.77
CA ASP A 944 16.23 19.53 -13.36
C ASP A 944 16.87 20.41 -12.28
N PHE A 945 18.08 20.88 -12.57
CA PHE A 945 18.82 21.78 -11.70
C PHE A 945 18.06 23.08 -11.40
N GLU A 946 17.24 23.56 -12.33
CA GLU A 946 16.44 24.79 -12.15
C GLU A 946 15.14 24.55 -11.36
N PHE A 947 14.91 23.31 -10.91
CA PHE A 947 13.69 22.92 -10.20
C PHE A 947 13.98 21.94 -9.05
N GLN A 948 14.14 22.48 -7.84
CA GLN A 948 14.56 21.76 -6.64
C GLN A 948 13.62 22.07 -5.46
N GLU A 949 12.50 21.36 -5.38
CA GLU A 949 11.55 21.52 -4.28
C GLU A 949 11.66 20.43 -3.22
N VAL A 950 11.06 20.70 -2.05
CA VAL A 950 10.87 19.68 -1.01
C VAL A 950 9.62 18.89 -1.37
N SER A 951 9.79 17.60 -1.65
CA SER A 951 8.69 16.71 -2.03
C SER A 951 8.18 15.93 -0.81
N ASN A 952 6.85 15.90 -0.62
CA ASN A 952 6.21 15.07 0.41
C ASN A 952 6.16 13.60 -0.02
N LEU A 953 6.37 12.70 0.94
CA LEU A 953 6.32 11.25 0.69
C LEU A 953 4.91 10.67 0.71
N GLY A 954 3.93 11.46 1.12
CA GLY A 954 2.51 11.09 1.18
C GLY A 954 2.14 10.12 2.31
N LYS A 955 3.11 9.37 2.82
CA LYS A 955 3.05 8.63 4.08
C LYS A 955 4.40 8.73 4.77
N THR A 956 4.36 8.68 6.10
CA THR A 956 5.60 8.62 6.88
C THR A 956 6.27 7.25 6.68
N LYS A 957 7.56 7.24 6.38
CA LYS A 957 8.37 6.03 6.18
C LYS A 957 9.32 5.83 7.36
N THR A 958 9.30 4.65 7.97
CA THR A 958 10.14 4.32 9.13
C THR A 958 11.48 3.76 8.69
N VAL A 959 12.55 4.52 8.93
CA VAL A 959 13.94 4.07 8.83
C VAL A 959 14.41 3.61 10.20
N LYS A 960 14.61 2.31 10.36
CA LYS A 960 15.07 1.73 11.63
C LYS A 960 16.56 1.93 11.80
N LEU A 961 17.01 2.07 13.04
CA LEU A 961 18.43 2.04 13.36
C LEU A 961 19.03 0.70 12.92
N GLY A 962 20.09 0.77 12.10
CA GLY A 962 20.71 -0.39 11.44
C GLY A 962 20.39 -0.50 9.95
N ASP A 963 19.39 0.24 9.46
CA ASP A 963 19.11 0.36 8.03
C ASP A 963 20.18 1.18 7.31
N LYS A 964 20.26 1.03 5.99
CA LYS A 964 21.13 1.83 5.12
C LYS A 964 20.29 2.67 4.17
N LEU A 965 20.71 3.92 3.98
CA LEU A 965 20.13 4.84 3.01
C LEU A 965 21.16 5.09 1.92
N LEU A 966 20.77 4.99 0.66
CA LEU A 966 21.65 5.15 -0.49
C LEU A 966 21.11 6.26 -1.40
N VAL A 967 21.84 7.37 -1.50
CA VAL A 967 21.59 8.41 -2.49
C VAL A 967 22.34 8.08 -3.77
N GLU A 968 21.62 7.82 -4.85
CA GLU A 968 22.15 7.57 -6.19
C GLU A 968 21.93 8.82 -7.05
N CYS A 969 23.00 9.35 -7.66
CA CYS A 969 22.92 10.47 -8.60
C CYS A 969 23.48 10.07 -9.96
N THR A 970 22.73 10.35 -11.02
CA THR A 970 23.15 10.17 -12.41
C THR A 970 23.51 11.50 -13.05
N TYR A 971 24.70 11.58 -13.66
CA TYR A 971 25.23 12.78 -14.30
C TYR A 971 25.41 12.62 -15.80
N ASN A 972 25.30 13.72 -16.55
CA ASN A 972 25.71 13.84 -17.94
C ASN A 972 26.78 14.93 -18.09
N THR A 973 27.96 14.54 -18.56
CA THR A 973 29.13 15.42 -18.77
C THR A 973 29.62 15.39 -20.22
N GLU A 974 28.76 15.04 -21.19
CA GLU A 974 29.12 14.98 -22.63
C GLU A 974 29.68 16.31 -23.15
N ASN A 975 29.14 17.42 -22.63
CA ASN A 975 29.55 18.77 -22.98
C ASN A 975 30.76 19.29 -22.18
N ARG A 976 31.33 18.53 -21.24
CA ARG A 976 32.50 18.94 -20.45
C ARG A 976 33.77 18.28 -20.98
N ASP A 977 34.86 19.04 -21.03
CA ASP A 977 36.17 18.59 -21.54
C ASP A 977 37.15 18.19 -20.41
N THR A 978 36.85 18.55 -19.17
CA THR A 978 37.68 18.27 -17.99
C THR A 978 36.89 17.49 -16.93
N PHE A 979 37.61 16.90 -15.98
CA PHE A 979 36.99 16.31 -14.79
C PHE A 979 36.08 17.32 -14.09
N THR A 980 34.92 16.83 -13.68
CA THR A 980 33.98 17.55 -12.83
C THR A 980 34.20 17.10 -11.40
N TRP A 981 34.65 18.00 -10.53
CA TRP A 981 34.97 17.68 -9.15
C TRP A 981 33.74 17.80 -8.25
N GLY A 982 33.73 17.06 -7.14
CA GLY A 982 32.83 17.39 -6.03
C GLY A 982 33.22 18.74 -5.42
N GLY A 983 32.28 19.68 -5.30
CA GLY A 983 32.62 21.05 -4.89
C GLY A 983 31.43 22.00 -4.77
N LEU A 984 31.73 23.25 -4.42
CA LEU A 984 30.73 24.29 -4.13
C LEU A 984 30.27 25.04 -5.39
N SER A 985 31.05 25.08 -6.47
CA SER A 985 30.62 25.81 -7.66
C SER A 985 29.51 25.07 -8.40
N THR A 986 28.60 25.79 -9.07
CA THR A 986 27.59 25.17 -9.96
C THR A 986 28.20 24.36 -11.12
N SER A 987 29.47 24.61 -11.47
CA SER A 987 30.22 23.79 -12.44
C SER A 987 30.89 22.55 -11.84
N ASP A 988 31.01 22.50 -10.51
CA ASP A 988 31.34 21.29 -9.74
C ASP A 988 30.04 20.48 -9.53
N GLU A 989 30.07 19.37 -8.79
CA GLU A 989 28.87 18.57 -8.49
C GLU A 989 28.68 18.24 -7.01
N MET A 990 27.43 17.95 -6.68
CA MET A 990 26.99 17.40 -5.39
C MET A 990 26.03 16.23 -5.63
N CYS A 991 25.91 15.35 -4.63
CA CYS A 991 24.92 14.27 -4.61
C CYS A 991 24.31 14.19 -3.20
N LEU A 992 23.25 14.95 -2.96
CA LEU A 992 22.68 15.11 -1.62
C LEU A 992 21.17 14.88 -1.61
N ALA A 993 20.67 14.42 -0.47
CA ALA A 993 19.27 14.43 -0.12
C ALA A 993 19.09 14.95 1.32
N PHE A 994 18.06 15.74 1.55
CA PHE A 994 17.69 16.24 2.88
C PHE A 994 16.40 15.54 3.31
N LEU A 995 16.48 14.71 4.34
CA LEU A 995 15.35 13.96 4.88
C LEU A 995 14.72 14.74 6.02
N LEU A 996 13.44 15.09 5.89
CA LEU A 996 12.67 15.70 6.96
C LEU A 996 12.00 14.59 7.77
N TYR A 997 12.27 14.53 9.07
CA TYR A 997 11.90 13.40 9.92
C TYR A 997 11.47 13.79 11.33
N TYR A 998 10.82 12.88 12.04
CA TYR A 998 10.60 12.95 13.49
C TYR A 998 10.90 11.58 14.17
N PRO A 999 11.04 11.51 15.51
CA PRO A 999 11.27 12.64 16.41
C PRO A 999 12.61 13.31 16.09
N ALA A 1000 12.68 14.63 16.29
CA ALA A 1000 13.91 15.39 16.12
C ALA A 1000 15.01 14.85 17.04
N MET A 1001 16.19 14.63 16.46
CA MET A 1001 17.39 14.23 17.17
C MET A 1001 18.51 15.23 16.88
N ASN A 1002 19.53 15.28 17.74
CA ASN A 1002 20.72 16.12 17.54
C ASN A 1002 21.64 15.53 16.47
N LEU A 1003 21.12 15.42 15.24
CA LEU A 1003 21.74 14.76 14.11
C LEU A 1003 21.64 15.70 12.90
N SER A 1004 22.79 16.13 12.38
CA SER A 1004 22.88 17.07 11.26
C SER A 1004 23.09 16.38 9.91
N GLY A 1005 23.94 15.36 9.88
CA GLY A 1005 24.37 14.71 8.64
C GLY A 1005 24.76 13.25 8.85
N CYS A 1006 24.53 12.47 7.80
CA CYS A 1006 24.98 11.09 7.68
C CYS A 1006 25.37 10.85 6.22
N VAL A 1007 26.65 11.00 5.91
CA VAL A 1007 27.18 10.98 4.55
C VAL A 1007 28.35 10.02 4.44
N SER A 1008 28.65 9.57 3.22
CA SER A 1008 29.84 8.79 2.93
C SER A 1008 30.73 9.49 1.91
N PHE A 1009 31.99 9.08 1.83
CA PHE A 1009 32.91 9.45 0.77
C PHE A 1009 33.70 8.20 0.33
N PRO A 1010 33.94 7.99 -0.98
CA PRO A 1010 34.78 6.92 -1.45
C PRO A 1010 36.18 6.97 -0.81
N ASP A 1011 36.71 5.80 -0.44
CA ASP A 1011 38.11 5.72 -0.04
C ASP A 1011 39.00 5.94 -1.25
N VAL A 1012 39.56 7.15 -1.34
CA VAL A 1012 40.43 7.61 -2.42
C VAL A 1012 41.67 6.72 -2.60
N THR A 1013 42.12 6.07 -1.53
CA THR A 1013 43.27 5.15 -1.57
C THR A 1013 42.90 3.88 -2.32
N SER A 1014 41.80 3.25 -1.91
CA SER A 1014 41.26 2.05 -2.56
C SER A 1014 40.86 2.33 -4.01
N LEU A 1015 40.27 3.50 -4.28
CA LEU A 1015 39.95 3.95 -5.63
C LEU A 1015 41.21 4.12 -6.49
N GLY A 1016 42.25 4.75 -5.95
CA GLY A 1016 43.54 4.91 -6.63
C GLY A 1016 44.17 3.56 -7.00
N TYR A 1017 44.19 2.60 -6.08
CA TYR A 1017 44.68 1.25 -6.36
C TYR A 1017 43.84 0.52 -7.42
N ALA A 1018 42.51 0.62 -7.36
CA ALA A 1018 41.63 0.05 -8.38
C ALA A 1018 41.86 0.68 -9.77
N MET A 1019 42.27 1.94 -9.81
CA MET A 1019 42.66 2.66 -11.03
C MET A 1019 44.12 2.42 -11.46
N GLY A 1020 44.89 1.62 -10.72
CA GLY A 1020 46.27 1.25 -11.06
C GLY A 1020 47.36 2.20 -10.55
N ALA A 1021 47.07 3.06 -9.57
CA ALA A 1021 48.09 3.88 -8.92
C ALA A 1021 48.98 3.02 -8.00
N THR A 1022 50.30 3.24 -8.04
CA THR A 1022 51.29 2.50 -7.23
C THR A 1022 51.83 3.28 -6.03
N ASP A 1023 51.46 4.56 -5.87
CA ASP A 1023 51.75 5.41 -4.72
C ASP A 1023 50.69 6.52 -4.61
N THR A 1024 50.29 6.87 -3.39
CA THR A 1024 49.33 7.96 -3.10
C THR A 1024 50.05 9.30 -3.19
N ALA A 1025 49.84 10.03 -4.28
CA ALA A 1025 50.23 11.44 -4.42
C ALA A 1025 48.99 12.29 -4.74
#